data_AF-A0A9P6J319-F1
#
_entry.id   AF-A0A9P6J319-F1
#
_cell.length_a   1.000
_cell.length_b   1.000
_cell.length_c   1.000
_cell.angle_alpha   90.00
_cell.angle_beta   90.00
_cell.angle_gamma   90.00
#
_symmetry.space_group_name_H-M   'P 1'
#
loop_
_entity.id
_entity.type
_entity.pdbx_description
1 polymer ?
#
loop_
_entity_poly.entity_id
_entity_poly.type
_entity_poly.pdbx_seq_one_letter_code
_entity_poly.pdbx_strand_id
1 'polypeptide(L)'
;MPPPLRIISLVTLLVHIHFHAAAQDLNAQLNPITPFTNTPSSDFGAAAASYSSFGSDEEEELSPYIAPPTDFPADQWGNRIPDFSQVGYRRGHVPLPNVPVAKTLLPSTDPRINDRERIQSAIDWVGRQPLRSQTLRDGTVIKTRGTVLLKAGLYRVQGSLILNRSGVVLRGEGNGPSGTIVMATGQFKHDFIHLNGLLDSSFQGLPEYQSRHGGKLKNTDNPFIILDKTPTPVADEYIPVGTTRLPVKDISNFKVGAEIIVERQANEAWIQRLGMDHIPPRPLSAGTQPTVDWDPRQFELTYVRSIRAIEKRPRTTDPSAHGDTAEAAYRDHRRQRHRSPHRKSRADRPAGPLSNLRMTIDTNLTGRAQAKDTTVYSAKTRVGDDDQEDADDEESWVGREDARWVPGYLTLDIPLVMNLDPVYGSGVVYNFERETSIPADVGVENMALLSDYDENNLQDERHGWYAVLIDHCQNCWAADLKTQHFVSGIKAAIGSKHVTIQDCVVTDPISLRDEGGRRYMFMLQGQMGLVKRCFSSDARHDFITGSRTSGPNVFVDSEGLRANNDAGPHDRWTTGTLYDNIRSNTINVRNRGWMGSGQVLFKSSIGHQDVDFEGSDATVIGIEPEDEPRMPRSLYWSQLVARIHGKDAETMEALVGAS
;
A
#
# COMPACT_ATOMS: atom_id res chain seq x y z
N MET A 1 -43.34 -8.41 -89.99
CA MET A 1 -42.66 -9.72 -90.09
C MET A 1 -41.45 -9.70 -89.16
N PRO A 2 -41.13 -10.74 -88.37
CA PRO A 2 -41.96 -11.80 -87.79
C PRO A 2 -42.12 -11.65 -86.25
N PRO A 3 -42.95 -12.48 -85.59
CA PRO A 3 -42.90 -12.84 -84.15
C PRO A 3 -42.21 -14.23 -83.97
N PRO A 4 -42.30 -14.96 -82.82
CA PRO A 4 -42.15 -14.66 -81.39
C PRO A 4 -41.14 -15.63 -80.66
N LEU A 5 -41.12 -15.56 -79.31
CA LEU A 5 -40.78 -16.61 -78.30
C LEU A 5 -39.43 -16.57 -77.55
N ARG A 6 -39.56 -16.26 -76.25
CA ARG A 6 -39.02 -16.92 -75.04
C ARG A 6 -37.53 -17.28 -74.98
N ILE A 7 -36.83 -16.66 -74.01
CA ILE A 7 -36.24 -17.30 -72.80
C ILE A 7 -35.97 -16.16 -71.80
N ILE A 8 -36.73 -16.12 -70.70
CA ILE A 8 -36.36 -15.42 -69.47
C ILE A 8 -35.61 -16.47 -68.65
N SER A 9 -34.27 -16.36 -68.57
CA SER A 9 -33.44 -17.22 -67.73
C SER A 9 -32.66 -16.37 -66.73
N LEU A 10 -33.13 -16.38 -65.49
CA LEU A 10 -32.36 -16.88 -64.34
C LEU A 10 -30.91 -16.41 -64.18
N VAL A 11 -30.67 -15.09 -64.08
CA VAL A 11 -29.41 -14.60 -63.45
C VAL A 11 -29.64 -13.47 -62.43
N THR A 12 -30.80 -12.81 -62.43
CA THR A 12 -31.06 -11.69 -61.48
C THR A 12 -31.94 -12.06 -60.28
N LEU A 13 -32.25 -13.35 -60.08
CA LEU A 13 -33.03 -13.86 -58.93
C LEU A 13 -32.25 -14.89 -58.07
N LEU A 14 -30.93 -14.98 -58.24
CA LEU A 14 -30.05 -15.81 -57.39
C LEU A 14 -29.12 -14.97 -56.49
N VAL A 15 -29.00 -13.66 -56.75
CA VAL A 15 -28.25 -12.72 -55.90
C VAL A 15 -29.12 -12.12 -54.78
N HIS A 16 -30.45 -12.21 -54.87
CA HIS A 16 -31.36 -11.73 -53.81
C HIS A 16 -31.83 -12.82 -52.83
N ILE A 17 -31.59 -14.11 -53.11
CA ILE A 17 -31.94 -15.22 -52.18
C ILE A 17 -30.72 -15.67 -51.35
N HIS A 18 -29.48 -15.44 -51.82
CA HIS A 18 -28.27 -15.73 -51.03
C HIS A 18 -27.91 -14.64 -50.01
N PHE A 19 -28.48 -13.43 -50.09
CA PHE A 19 -28.28 -12.38 -49.08
C PHE A 19 -29.31 -12.38 -47.96
N HIS A 20 -30.43 -13.11 -48.10
CA HIS A 20 -31.40 -13.27 -47.00
C HIS A 20 -31.18 -14.53 -46.16
N ALA A 21 -30.56 -15.58 -46.70
CA ALA A 21 -30.17 -16.77 -45.92
C ALA A 21 -28.88 -16.54 -45.10
N ALA A 22 -27.89 -15.80 -45.65
CA ALA A 22 -26.66 -15.48 -44.92
C ALA A 22 -26.84 -14.42 -43.81
N ALA A 23 -27.89 -13.61 -43.87
CA ALA A 23 -28.24 -12.65 -42.82
C ALA A 23 -29.07 -13.28 -41.68
N GLN A 24 -29.66 -14.46 -41.91
CA GLN A 24 -30.39 -15.20 -40.87
C GLN A 24 -29.49 -16.21 -40.12
N ASP A 25 -28.44 -16.75 -40.75
CA ASP A 25 -27.48 -17.64 -40.07
C ASP A 25 -26.37 -16.90 -39.31
N LEU A 26 -26.04 -15.64 -39.64
CA LEU A 26 -25.07 -14.86 -38.84
C LEU A 26 -25.64 -14.34 -37.51
N ASN A 27 -26.96 -14.31 -37.36
CA ASN A 27 -27.65 -14.02 -36.10
C ASN A 27 -27.78 -15.24 -35.19
N ALA A 28 -27.42 -16.44 -35.66
CA ALA A 28 -27.54 -17.69 -34.91
C ALA A 28 -26.20 -18.22 -34.35
N GLN A 29 -25.07 -17.51 -34.58
CA GLN A 29 -23.74 -17.86 -34.04
C GLN A 29 -23.07 -16.76 -33.21
N LEU A 30 -23.78 -15.67 -32.92
CA LEU A 30 -23.44 -14.84 -31.77
C LEU A 30 -24.05 -15.51 -30.55
N ASN A 31 -23.22 -16.21 -29.77
CA ASN A 31 -23.66 -16.69 -28.46
C ASN A 31 -24.25 -15.49 -27.71
N PRO A 32 -25.52 -15.56 -27.26
CA PRO A 32 -26.04 -14.54 -26.37
C PRO A 32 -25.16 -14.57 -25.12
N ILE A 33 -24.60 -13.41 -24.76
CA ILE A 33 -24.12 -13.13 -23.41
C ILE A 33 -25.16 -13.74 -22.48
N THR A 34 -24.78 -14.73 -21.70
CA THR A 34 -25.67 -15.38 -20.76
C THR A 34 -26.28 -14.28 -19.89
N PRO A 35 -27.61 -14.14 -19.87
CA PRO A 35 -28.23 -13.20 -18.94
C PRO A 35 -27.81 -13.63 -17.54
N PHE A 36 -27.52 -12.65 -16.68
CA PHE A 36 -27.27 -12.82 -15.24
C PHE A 36 -28.24 -13.86 -14.65
N THR A 37 -27.84 -15.13 -14.60
CA THR A 37 -28.58 -16.16 -13.89
C THR A 37 -28.07 -16.12 -12.46
N ASN A 38 -28.76 -15.30 -11.66
CA ASN A 38 -28.85 -15.51 -10.24
C ASN A 38 -29.40 -16.92 -10.00
N THR A 39 -28.53 -17.90 -9.78
CA THR A 39 -28.71 -18.73 -8.60
C THR A 39 -27.96 -18.03 -7.49
N PRO A 40 -28.65 -17.28 -6.61
CA PRO A 40 -28.02 -16.93 -5.35
C PRO A 40 -27.73 -18.26 -4.66
N SER A 41 -26.46 -18.57 -4.36
CA SER A 41 -26.29 -19.24 -3.08
C SER A 41 -26.93 -18.29 -2.07
N SER A 42 -27.84 -18.82 -1.27
CA SER A 42 -28.64 -18.11 -0.27
C SER A 42 -27.83 -17.38 0.81
N ASP A 43 -26.52 -17.17 0.59
CA ASP A 43 -25.56 -16.63 1.54
C ASP A 43 -25.13 -15.19 1.22
N PHE A 44 -25.35 -14.68 0.00
CA PHE A 44 -24.90 -13.33 -0.37
C PHE A 44 -25.82 -12.19 0.09
N GLY A 45 -27.10 -12.49 0.37
CA GLY A 45 -27.98 -11.57 1.10
C GLY A 45 -27.71 -11.55 2.61
N ALA A 46 -27.08 -12.61 3.13
CA ALA A 46 -26.80 -12.79 4.55
C ALA A 46 -25.48 -12.14 5.00
N ALA A 47 -24.47 -12.02 4.13
CA ALA A 47 -23.18 -11.42 4.49
C ALA A 47 -23.21 -9.87 4.60
N ALA A 48 -24.08 -9.21 3.82
CA ALA A 48 -24.35 -7.78 4.00
C ALA A 48 -25.34 -7.52 5.15
N ALA A 49 -26.25 -8.47 5.42
CA ALA A 49 -27.18 -8.40 6.54
C ALA A 49 -26.56 -8.80 7.90
N SER A 50 -25.46 -9.56 7.91
CA SER A 50 -24.77 -9.97 9.14
C SER A 50 -23.93 -8.87 9.78
N TYR A 51 -23.74 -7.73 9.10
CA TYR A 51 -23.30 -6.49 9.74
C TYR A 51 -24.45 -5.67 10.34
N SER A 52 -25.71 -6.01 10.03
CA SER A 52 -26.91 -5.29 10.50
C SER A 52 -27.73 -6.04 11.57
N SER A 53 -27.29 -7.20 12.05
CA SER A 53 -27.99 -7.97 13.09
C SER A 53 -27.08 -8.25 14.30
N PHE A 54 -26.65 -7.21 14.99
CA PHE A 54 -26.46 -7.27 16.43
C PHE A 54 -27.75 -6.79 17.09
N GLY A 55 -28.51 -7.73 17.66
CA GLY A 55 -29.53 -7.54 18.70
C GLY A 55 -30.60 -6.46 18.48
N SER A 56 -31.68 -6.77 17.76
CA SER A 56 -32.99 -6.21 18.13
C SER A 56 -33.61 -7.14 19.16
N ASP A 57 -33.49 -6.79 20.44
CA ASP A 57 -34.42 -7.10 21.55
C ASP A 57 -33.66 -7.03 22.88
N GLU A 58 -33.15 -5.84 23.21
CA GLU A 58 -32.99 -5.30 24.56
C GLU A 58 -32.60 -3.82 24.37
N GLU A 59 -33.40 -2.88 24.88
CA GLU A 59 -32.98 -1.47 25.00
C GLU A 59 -31.84 -1.41 26.03
N GLU A 60 -30.63 -1.80 25.61
CA GLU A 60 -29.42 -1.58 26.38
C GLU A 60 -29.16 -0.07 26.35
N GLU A 61 -29.35 0.58 27.50
CA GLU A 61 -28.96 1.96 27.74
C GLU A 61 -27.55 2.17 27.15
N LEU A 62 -27.42 3.03 26.12
CA LEU A 62 -26.16 3.30 25.42
C LEU A 62 -25.06 3.58 26.46
N SER A 63 -24.27 2.56 26.76
CA SER A 63 -23.14 2.67 27.68
C SER A 63 -22.26 3.81 27.17
N PRO A 64 -21.92 4.81 28.01
CA PRO A 64 -21.08 5.91 27.56
C PRO A 64 -19.81 5.31 26.96
N TYR A 65 -19.48 5.70 25.73
CA TYR A 65 -18.28 5.22 25.06
C TYR A 65 -17.07 5.48 25.98
N ILE A 66 -16.55 4.41 26.58
CA ILE A 66 -15.30 4.46 27.32
C ILE A 66 -14.22 4.25 26.28
N ALA A 67 -13.42 5.29 26.02
CA ALA A 67 -12.26 5.18 25.16
C ALA A 67 -11.39 4.02 25.67
N PRO A 68 -11.16 2.99 24.84
CA PRO A 68 -10.36 1.86 25.25
C PRO A 68 -8.91 2.31 25.46
N PRO A 69 -8.13 1.61 26.30
CA PRO A 69 -6.74 1.97 26.55
C PRO A 69 -5.95 1.98 25.23
N THR A 70 -5.50 3.15 24.81
CA THR A 70 -4.58 3.31 23.67
C THR A 70 -3.11 3.32 24.11
N ASP A 71 -2.86 3.38 25.42
CA ASP A 71 -1.53 3.44 25.99
C ASP A 71 -1.04 2.03 26.33
N PHE A 72 -0.34 1.44 25.38
CA PHE A 72 0.42 0.23 25.61
C PHE A 72 1.79 0.61 26.18
N PRO A 73 2.21 0.01 27.30
CA PRO A 73 3.48 0.35 27.92
C PRO A 73 4.62 0.10 26.93
N ALA A 74 5.61 0.99 26.95
CA ALA A 74 6.82 0.76 26.19
C ALA A 74 7.55 -0.48 26.70
N ASP A 75 8.29 -1.15 25.82
CA ASP A 75 9.20 -2.19 26.25
C ASP A 75 10.45 -1.63 26.96
N GLN A 76 11.37 -2.52 27.35
CA GLN A 76 12.61 -2.14 28.04
C GLN A 76 13.54 -1.23 27.22
N TRP A 77 13.38 -1.14 25.89
CA TRP A 77 14.16 -0.26 25.01
C TRP A 77 13.40 1.01 24.62
N GLY A 78 12.18 1.21 25.14
CA GLY A 78 11.34 2.35 24.85
C GLY A 78 10.48 2.21 23.59
N ASN A 79 10.48 1.05 22.92
CA ASN A 79 9.63 0.81 21.75
C ASN A 79 8.16 0.83 22.16
N ARG A 80 7.32 1.42 21.31
CA ARG A 80 5.87 1.56 21.50
C ARG A 80 5.15 1.04 20.27
N ILE A 81 3.91 0.57 20.46
CA ILE A 81 3.00 0.38 19.33
C ILE A 81 2.86 1.74 18.63
N PRO A 82 3.17 1.87 17.34
CA PRO A 82 2.99 3.14 16.65
C PRO A 82 1.53 3.61 16.68
N ASP A 83 1.34 4.92 16.67
CA ASP A 83 0.04 5.52 16.35
C ASP A 83 -0.24 5.35 14.85
N PHE A 84 -1.16 4.46 14.51
CA PHE A 84 -1.62 4.18 13.15
C PHE A 84 -2.78 5.09 12.72
N SER A 85 -3.32 5.93 13.60
CA SER A 85 -4.53 6.70 13.30
C SER A 85 -4.36 7.75 12.21
N GLN A 86 -3.13 8.07 11.83
CA GLN A 86 -2.82 9.13 10.85
C GLN A 86 -2.73 8.64 9.40
N VAL A 87 -3.18 7.41 9.10
CA VAL A 87 -3.24 6.89 7.72
C VAL A 87 -4.53 7.27 6.99
N GLY A 88 -4.55 7.12 5.66
CA GLY A 88 -5.70 7.40 4.81
C GLY A 88 -5.83 8.88 4.41
N TYR A 89 -6.83 9.15 3.57
CA TYR A 89 -7.21 10.46 3.04
C TYR A 89 -7.16 11.52 4.14
N ARG A 90 -6.28 12.52 3.96
CA ARG A 90 -6.06 13.63 4.90
C ARG A 90 -5.91 13.15 6.35
N ARG A 91 -5.11 12.10 6.52
CA ARG A 91 -4.80 11.46 7.82
C ARG A 91 -6.01 10.78 8.46
N GLY A 92 -6.95 10.25 7.68
CA GLY A 92 -7.98 9.31 8.14
C GLY A 92 -9.14 9.88 8.96
N HIS A 93 -9.07 11.14 9.38
CA HIS A 93 -10.09 11.81 10.20
C HIS A 93 -10.95 12.81 9.42
N VAL A 94 -10.65 12.99 8.13
CA VAL A 94 -11.46 13.80 7.23
C VAL A 94 -12.26 12.82 6.37
N PRO A 95 -13.60 12.90 6.34
CA PRO A 95 -14.40 12.05 5.47
C PRO A 95 -14.06 12.30 4.00
N LEU A 96 -14.26 11.30 3.15
CA LEU A 96 -14.09 11.47 1.70
C LEU A 96 -15.04 12.57 1.19
N PRO A 97 -14.56 13.50 0.35
CA PRO A 97 -15.35 14.66 -0.03
C PRO A 97 -16.38 14.32 -1.10
N ASN A 98 -17.63 14.75 -0.92
CA ASN A 98 -18.58 14.80 -2.02
C ASN A 98 -18.25 16.01 -2.92
N VAL A 99 -17.36 15.80 -3.88
CA VAL A 99 -16.95 16.85 -4.83
C VAL A 99 -18.09 17.18 -5.81
N PRO A 100 -18.40 18.48 -6.05
CA PRO A 100 -19.47 18.88 -6.97
C PRO A 100 -19.25 18.41 -8.42
N VAL A 101 -20.34 18.01 -9.08
CA VAL A 101 -20.32 17.61 -10.50
C VAL A 101 -20.00 18.80 -11.39
N ALA A 102 -18.97 18.66 -12.21
CA ALA A 102 -18.56 19.65 -13.21
C ALA A 102 -18.90 19.19 -14.64
N LYS A 103 -18.91 17.88 -14.90
CA LYS A 103 -19.23 17.31 -16.21
C LYS A 103 -20.03 16.03 -16.04
N THR A 104 -21.08 15.85 -16.84
CA THR A 104 -21.88 14.62 -16.88
C THR A 104 -21.77 13.96 -18.26
N LEU A 105 -21.61 12.65 -18.29
CA LEU A 105 -21.63 11.83 -19.51
C LEU A 105 -22.74 10.78 -19.42
N LEU A 106 -23.52 10.61 -20.49
CA LEU A 106 -24.48 9.50 -20.64
C LEU A 106 -23.78 8.28 -21.26
N PRO A 107 -24.20 7.04 -20.94
CA PRO A 107 -23.61 5.84 -21.54
C PRO A 107 -23.75 5.86 -23.07
N SER A 108 -22.81 5.22 -23.76
CA SER A 108 -22.89 5.05 -25.21
C SER A 108 -23.93 3.97 -25.53
N THR A 109 -24.86 4.27 -26.45
CA THR A 109 -25.92 3.33 -26.85
C THR A 109 -25.47 2.35 -27.94
N ASP A 110 -24.41 2.69 -28.69
CA ASP A 110 -23.82 1.81 -29.70
C ASP A 110 -22.72 0.96 -29.05
N PRO A 111 -22.83 -0.38 -29.04
CA PRO A 111 -21.87 -1.27 -28.39
C PRO A 111 -20.49 -1.27 -29.06
N ARG A 112 -20.33 -0.68 -30.24
CA ARG A 112 -19.06 -0.57 -30.96
C ARG A 112 -18.25 0.65 -30.56
N ILE A 113 -18.85 1.58 -29.81
CA ILE A 113 -18.16 2.81 -29.39
C ILE A 113 -17.16 2.49 -28.28
N ASN A 114 -15.92 2.94 -28.48
CA ASN A 114 -14.93 3.07 -27.44
C ASN A 114 -15.09 4.44 -26.76
N ASP A 115 -15.56 4.43 -25.52
CA ASP A 115 -15.77 5.61 -24.66
C ASP A 115 -14.47 6.25 -24.14
N ARG A 116 -13.31 5.60 -24.29
CA ARG A 116 -12.03 6.08 -23.70
C ARG A 116 -11.77 7.55 -23.98
N GLU A 117 -11.79 7.96 -25.26
CA GLU A 117 -11.47 9.34 -25.64
C GLU A 117 -12.50 10.34 -25.08
N ARG A 118 -13.78 9.97 -25.06
CA ARG A 118 -14.85 10.82 -24.54
C ARG A 118 -14.75 11.01 -23.04
N ILE A 119 -14.48 9.93 -22.29
CA ILE A 119 -14.31 9.98 -20.84
C ILE A 119 -13.03 10.74 -20.50
N GLN A 120 -11.92 10.43 -21.16
CA GLN A 120 -10.66 11.13 -20.94
C GLN A 120 -10.77 12.63 -21.24
N SER A 121 -11.41 13.01 -22.35
CA SER A 121 -11.64 14.42 -22.68
C SER A 121 -12.44 15.16 -21.60
N ALA A 122 -13.38 14.47 -20.95
CA ALA A 122 -14.11 15.03 -19.82
C ALA A 122 -13.21 15.19 -18.59
N ILE A 123 -12.38 14.19 -18.27
CA ILE A 123 -11.38 14.26 -17.20
C ILE A 123 -10.41 15.43 -17.43
N ASP A 124 -9.86 15.56 -18.63
CA ASP A 124 -8.92 16.61 -19.01
C ASP A 124 -9.57 18.00 -19.01
N TRP A 125 -10.85 18.09 -19.38
CA TRP A 125 -11.60 19.32 -19.29
C TRP A 125 -11.83 19.74 -17.83
N VAL A 126 -12.21 18.80 -16.95
CA VAL A 126 -12.34 19.07 -15.51
C VAL A 126 -10.99 19.44 -14.91
N GLY A 127 -9.91 18.76 -15.30
CA GLY A 127 -8.53 19.04 -14.90
C GLY A 127 -8.03 20.45 -15.26
N ARG A 128 -8.67 21.12 -16.23
CA ARG A 128 -8.40 22.51 -16.62
C ARG A 128 -9.27 23.55 -15.91
N GLN A 129 -10.32 23.15 -15.19
CA GLN A 129 -11.17 24.09 -14.44
C GLN A 129 -10.43 24.67 -13.25
N PRO A 130 -10.67 25.94 -12.85
CA PRO A 130 -10.00 26.53 -11.69
C PRO A 130 -10.28 25.72 -10.41
N LEU A 131 -9.29 25.64 -9.52
CA LEU A 131 -9.50 25.09 -8.19
C LEU A 131 -10.47 25.97 -7.40
N ARG A 132 -11.48 25.36 -6.80
CA ARG A 132 -12.50 26.00 -5.96
C ARG A 132 -12.41 25.46 -4.55
N SER A 133 -12.53 26.35 -3.57
CA SER A 133 -12.58 25.94 -2.17
C SER A 133 -13.90 25.23 -1.88
N GLN A 134 -13.81 24.10 -1.17
CA GLN A 134 -14.93 23.38 -0.59
C GLN A 134 -14.64 23.18 0.89
N THR A 135 -15.55 23.63 1.74
CA THR A 135 -15.51 23.34 3.18
C THR A 135 -16.24 22.02 3.41
N LEU A 136 -15.54 21.06 4.00
CA LEU A 136 -16.10 19.78 4.41
C LEU A 136 -16.85 19.90 5.73
N ARG A 137 -17.62 18.87 6.09
CA ARG A 137 -18.45 18.88 7.31
C ARG A 137 -17.64 19.15 8.57
N ASP A 138 -16.43 18.61 8.64
CA ASP A 138 -15.52 18.76 9.79
C ASP A 138 -14.76 20.10 9.82
N GLY A 139 -15.13 21.05 8.95
CA GLY A 139 -14.51 22.37 8.81
C GLY A 139 -13.25 22.38 7.92
N THR A 140 -12.75 21.22 7.47
CA THR A 140 -11.58 21.14 6.60
C THR A 140 -11.86 21.82 5.26
N VAL A 141 -11.00 22.76 4.85
CA VAL A 141 -11.08 23.39 3.53
C VAL A 141 -10.19 22.63 2.55
N ILE A 142 -10.80 22.11 1.49
CA ILE A 142 -10.10 21.47 0.36
C ILE A 142 -10.25 22.31 -0.90
N LYS A 143 -9.41 22.05 -1.90
CA LYS A 143 -9.48 22.71 -3.22
C LYS A 143 -9.74 21.67 -4.30
N THR A 144 -10.85 21.78 -5.00
CA THR A 144 -11.28 20.80 -6.02
C THR A 144 -11.58 21.48 -7.36
N ARG A 145 -11.45 20.73 -8.46
CA ARG A 145 -11.82 21.18 -9.81
C ARG A 145 -13.20 20.68 -10.22
N GLY A 146 -13.59 19.51 -9.72
CA GLY A 146 -14.93 18.96 -9.87
C GLY A 146 -14.94 17.48 -10.20
N THR A 147 -16.16 16.97 -10.39
CA THR A 147 -16.42 15.56 -10.69
C THR A 147 -16.85 15.37 -12.15
N VAL A 148 -16.28 14.37 -12.83
CA VAL A 148 -16.86 13.74 -14.02
C VAL A 148 -17.84 12.68 -13.54
N LEU A 149 -19.13 12.93 -13.72
CA LEU A 149 -20.19 11.99 -13.42
C LEU A 149 -20.51 11.15 -14.66
N LEU A 150 -20.30 9.85 -14.55
CA LEU A 150 -20.83 8.86 -15.48
C LEU A 150 -22.23 8.46 -14.98
N LYS A 151 -23.26 8.70 -15.78
CA LYS A 151 -24.61 8.26 -15.45
C LYS A 151 -24.68 6.73 -15.43
N ALA A 152 -25.70 6.17 -14.79
CA ALA A 152 -25.94 4.72 -14.83
C ALA A 152 -25.99 4.19 -16.27
N GLY A 153 -25.39 3.01 -16.50
CA GLY A 153 -25.24 2.38 -17.81
C GLY A 153 -23.82 1.88 -18.09
N LEU A 154 -23.65 1.30 -19.28
CA LEU A 154 -22.40 0.66 -19.71
C LEU A 154 -21.53 1.58 -20.55
N TYR A 155 -20.27 1.71 -20.18
CA TYR A 155 -19.21 2.41 -20.91
C TYR A 155 -18.12 1.42 -21.28
N ARG A 156 -17.67 1.43 -22.55
CA ARG A 156 -16.64 0.51 -23.05
C ARG A 156 -15.34 1.25 -23.27
N VAL A 157 -14.27 0.85 -22.62
CA VAL A 157 -12.99 1.57 -22.64
C VAL A 157 -11.91 0.60 -23.08
N GLN A 158 -11.38 0.81 -24.29
CA GLN A 158 -10.22 0.05 -24.76
C GLN A 158 -8.96 0.78 -24.31
N GLY A 159 -8.23 0.25 -23.32
CA GLY A 159 -7.02 0.87 -22.75
C GLY A 159 -7.30 1.60 -21.43
N SER A 160 -6.53 2.64 -21.12
CA SER A 160 -6.52 3.23 -19.77
C SER A 160 -7.17 4.62 -19.70
N LEU A 161 -7.63 4.99 -18.50
CA LEU A 161 -8.04 6.35 -18.11
C LEU A 161 -7.03 6.93 -17.12
N ILE A 162 -6.70 8.22 -17.24
CA ILE A 162 -5.66 8.87 -16.43
C ILE A 162 -6.21 10.12 -15.74
N LEU A 163 -6.10 10.15 -14.41
CA LEU A 163 -6.39 11.28 -13.55
C LEU A 163 -5.08 11.81 -12.97
N ASN A 164 -4.54 12.90 -13.54
CA ASN A 164 -3.23 13.46 -13.21
C ASN A 164 -3.28 14.94 -12.76
N ARG A 165 -4.45 15.41 -12.31
CA ARG A 165 -4.67 16.80 -11.85
C ARG A 165 -5.37 16.80 -10.50
N SER A 166 -4.89 17.63 -9.58
CA SER A 166 -5.49 17.78 -8.25
C SER A 166 -6.96 18.18 -8.33
N GLY A 167 -7.78 17.61 -7.43
CA GLY A 167 -9.17 17.99 -7.28
C GLY A 167 -10.13 17.42 -8.31
N VAL A 168 -9.71 16.41 -9.09
CA VAL A 168 -10.53 15.76 -10.12
C VAL A 168 -11.06 14.43 -9.59
N VAL A 169 -12.36 14.19 -9.74
CA VAL A 169 -13.01 12.93 -9.35
C VAL A 169 -13.71 12.31 -10.54
N LEU A 170 -13.60 10.99 -10.70
CA LEU A 170 -14.41 10.18 -11.60
C LEU A 170 -15.44 9.40 -10.77
N ARG A 171 -16.74 9.66 -10.99
CA ARG A 171 -17.83 9.11 -10.18
C ARG A 171 -18.89 8.46 -11.06
N GLY A 172 -19.42 7.33 -10.62
CA GLY A 172 -20.61 6.68 -11.21
C GLY A 172 -21.89 6.91 -10.39
N GLU A 173 -22.94 6.17 -10.73
CA GLU A 173 -24.24 6.19 -10.05
C GLU A 173 -24.62 4.80 -9.50
N GLY A 174 -23.69 4.19 -8.77
CA GLY A 174 -23.87 2.88 -8.14
C GLY A 174 -22.96 1.83 -8.76
N ASN A 175 -22.53 0.88 -7.95
CA ASN A 175 -21.71 -0.27 -8.36
C ASN A 175 -22.51 -1.58 -8.57
N GLY A 176 -23.84 -1.50 -8.46
CA GLY A 176 -24.76 -2.60 -8.75
C GLY A 176 -25.10 -2.73 -10.25
N PRO A 177 -25.86 -3.77 -10.65
CA PRO A 177 -26.20 -4.04 -12.06
C PRO A 177 -26.98 -2.92 -12.76
N SER A 178 -27.74 -2.11 -12.01
CA SER A 178 -28.46 -0.94 -12.53
C SER A 178 -27.67 0.37 -12.40
N GLY A 179 -26.44 0.32 -11.90
CA GLY A 179 -25.57 1.47 -11.72
C GLY A 179 -24.68 1.75 -12.94
N THR A 180 -23.52 2.33 -12.70
CA THR A 180 -22.51 2.60 -13.72
C THR A 180 -21.56 1.43 -13.86
N ILE A 181 -21.41 0.92 -15.08
CA ILE A 181 -20.45 -0.15 -15.41
C ILE A 181 -19.44 0.42 -16.41
N VAL A 182 -18.15 0.39 -16.06
CA VAL A 182 -17.06 0.74 -16.97
C VAL A 182 -16.29 -0.54 -17.29
N MET A 183 -16.37 -0.99 -18.54
CA MET A 183 -15.80 -2.23 -19.02
C MET A 183 -14.49 -1.96 -19.77
N ALA A 184 -13.39 -2.54 -19.30
CA ALA A 184 -12.09 -2.55 -19.95
C ALA A 184 -12.12 -3.58 -21.10
N THR A 185 -12.20 -3.12 -22.34
CA THR A 185 -12.29 -3.98 -23.55
C THR A 185 -10.95 -4.17 -24.26
N GLY A 186 -9.84 -3.76 -23.61
CA GLY A 186 -8.50 -3.86 -24.19
C GLY A 186 -7.97 -5.29 -24.15
N GLN A 187 -7.83 -5.93 -25.32
CA GLN A 187 -7.29 -7.28 -25.50
C GLN A 187 -5.74 -7.31 -25.50
N PHE A 188 -5.15 -6.58 -24.55
CA PHE A 188 -3.73 -6.47 -24.28
C PHE A 188 -3.52 -6.12 -22.80
N LYS A 189 -2.33 -6.44 -22.27
CA LYS A 189 -1.97 -6.15 -20.88
C LYS A 189 -1.92 -4.63 -20.61
N HIS A 190 -2.74 -4.13 -19.70
CA HIS A 190 -2.74 -2.72 -19.28
C HIS A 190 -3.39 -2.55 -17.90
N ASP A 191 -2.97 -1.54 -17.15
CA ASP A 191 -3.68 -1.10 -15.94
C ASP A 191 -4.80 -0.12 -16.34
N PHE A 192 -5.97 -0.23 -15.71
CA PHE A 192 -7.19 0.37 -16.25
C PHE A 192 -7.39 1.85 -15.88
N ILE A 193 -7.52 2.17 -14.60
CA ILE A 193 -7.66 3.56 -14.12
C ILE A 193 -6.41 3.97 -13.35
N HIS A 194 -5.75 5.03 -13.79
CA HIS A 194 -4.55 5.58 -13.16
C HIS A 194 -4.87 6.89 -12.44
N LEU A 195 -4.58 6.95 -11.15
CA LEU A 195 -4.43 8.21 -10.42
C LEU A 195 -2.92 8.44 -10.30
N ASN A 196 -2.32 9.17 -11.25
CA ASN A 196 -0.87 9.25 -11.38
C ASN A 196 -0.40 10.62 -11.88
N GLY A 197 0.47 11.29 -11.10
CA GLY A 197 1.03 12.60 -11.44
C GLY A 197 2.08 12.60 -12.55
N LEU A 198 2.71 11.45 -12.85
CA LEU A 198 3.76 11.33 -13.85
C LEU A 198 3.26 10.94 -15.24
N LEU A 199 2.02 10.46 -15.36
CA LEU A 199 1.46 10.00 -16.62
C LEU A 199 0.69 11.12 -17.33
N ASP A 200 0.76 11.11 -18.67
CA ASP A 200 -0.06 11.93 -19.55
C ASP A 200 -0.83 11.06 -20.57
N SER A 201 -1.56 11.68 -21.49
CA SER A 201 -2.39 10.99 -22.47
C SER A 201 -1.62 10.03 -23.39
N SER A 202 -0.29 10.13 -23.50
CA SER A 202 0.53 9.23 -24.31
C SER A 202 0.57 7.79 -23.77
N PHE A 203 0.16 7.56 -22.52
CA PHE A 203 0.19 6.24 -21.87
C PHE A 203 -1.10 5.41 -22.04
N GLN A 204 -2.18 5.97 -22.62
CA GLN A 204 -3.53 5.38 -22.61
C GLN A 204 -3.74 4.17 -23.55
N GLY A 205 -2.79 3.93 -24.46
CA GLY A 205 -2.86 2.86 -25.47
C GLY A 205 -1.64 1.95 -25.51
N LEU A 206 -0.74 2.05 -24.53
CA LEU A 206 0.52 1.29 -24.54
C LEU A 206 0.34 -0.05 -23.79
N PRO A 207 0.70 -1.20 -24.39
CA PRO A 207 0.83 -2.46 -23.65
C PRO A 207 1.85 -2.33 -22.51
N GLU A 208 1.64 -3.01 -21.38
CA GLU A 208 2.46 -2.86 -20.16
C GLU A 208 3.97 -3.07 -20.39
N TYR A 209 4.37 -3.85 -21.40
CA TYR A 209 5.79 -4.01 -21.77
C TYR A 209 6.46 -2.68 -22.16
N GLN A 210 5.70 -1.69 -22.60
CA GLN A 210 6.18 -0.32 -22.87
C GLN A 210 5.99 0.64 -21.70
N SER A 211 5.09 0.37 -20.74
CA SER A 211 4.88 1.25 -19.57
C SER A 211 5.93 1.05 -18.47
N ARG A 212 6.50 -0.15 -18.32
CA ARG A 212 7.56 -0.41 -17.31
C ARG A 212 8.98 -0.11 -17.79
N HIS A 213 9.26 -0.21 -19.09
CA HIS A 213 10.64 -0.09 -19.63
C HIS A 213 10.77 0.81 -20.87
N GLY A 214 9.69 1.38 -21.41
CA GLY A 214 9.65 1.85 -22.79
C GLY A 214 9.38 3.33 -23.04
N GLY A 215 9.32 4.20 -22.04
CA GLY A 215 9.04 5.62 -22.31
C GLY A 215 9.43 6.56 -21.18
N LYS A 216 10.58 7.23 -21.33
CA LYS A 216 10.96 8.52 -20.68
C LYS A 216 10.77 8.70 -19.16
N LEU A 217 10.31 7.72 -18.39
CA LEU A 217 10.45 7.65 -16.94
C LEU A 217 11.69 6.80 -16.68
N LYS A 218 12.87 7.36 -16.99
CA LYS A 218 14.12 6.86 -16.41
C LYS A 218 13.96 7.01 -14.91
N ASN A 219 13.78 5.91 -14.19
CA ASN A 219 14.20 5.81 -12.79
C ASN A 219 13.78 6.98 -11.87
N THR A 220 12.56 7.52 -11.99
CA THR A 220 12.00 8.40 -10.95
C THR A 220 11.35 7.56 -9.86
N ASP A 221 12.02 6.49 -9.43
CA ASP A 221 11.66 5.69 -8.24
C ASP A 221 11.63 6.57 -6.97
N ASN A 222 12.14 7.80 -7.07
CA ASN A 222 12.11 8.82 -6.07
C ASN A 222 11.58 10.16 -6.67
N PRO A 223 10.34 10.60 -6.36
CA PRO A 223 9.81 11.89 -6.79
C PRO A 223 10.32 13.09 -5.98
N PHE A 224 11.31 12.88 -5.11
CA PHE A 224 11.88 13.89 -4.23
C PHE A 224 13.15 14.49 -4.85
N ILE A 225 13.17 15.82 -5.01
CA ILE A 225 14.39 16.59 -5.21
C ILE A 225 15.00 16.83 -3.84
N ILE A 226 16.09 16.12 -3.52
CA ILE A 226 16.85 16.36 -2.29
C ILE A 226 17.50 17.74 -2.39
N LEU A 227 17.16 18.63 -1.45
CA LEU A 227 17.67 20.02 -1.43
C LEU A 227 19.03 20.11 -0.74
N ASP A 228 19.27 19.20 0.20
CA ASP A 228 20.47 19.21 1.01
C ASP A 228 21.63 18.58 0.24
N LYS A 229 22.72 19.33 0.07
CA LYS A 229 23.98 18.79 -0.46
C LYS A 229 24.59 17.73 0.46
N THR A 230 24.30 17.82 1.75
CA THR A 230 24.76 16.90 2.77
C THR A 230 23.62 16.66 3.77
N PRO A 231 23.20 15.41 4.00
CA PRO A 231 22.18 15.11 5.00
C PRO A 231 22.57 15.59 6.40
N THR A 232 21.56 15.84 7.23
CA THR A 232 21.78 15.93 8.68
C THR A 232 21.73 14.53 9.29
N PRO A 233 22.81 14.03 9.94
CA PRO A 233 22.76 12.76 10.65
C PRO A 233 21.83 12.82 11.87
N VAL A 234 21.13 11.71 12.09
CA VAL A 234 20.48 11.40 13.37
C VAL A 234 21.57 11.27 14.44
N ALA A 235 21.22 11.56 15.69
CA ALA A 235 22.15 11.41 16.81
C ALA A 235 22.59 9.94 16.98
N ASP A 236 23.80 9.72 17.50
CA ASP A 236 24.40 8.39 17.64
C ASP A 236 23.85 7.62 18.86
N GLU A 237 22.53 7.46 18.93
CA GLU A 237 21.81 6.81 20.04
C GLU A 237 20.66 5.93 19.53
N TYR A 238 20.16 5.03 20.38
CA TYR A 238 19.04 4.17 20.02
C TYR A 238 17.72 4.97 19.96
N ILE A 239 17.07 4.95 18.80
CA ILE A 239 15.80 5.62 18.54
C ILE A 239 14.69 4.57 18.51
N PRO A 240 13.75 4.57 19.47
CA PRO A 240 12.72 3.54 19.57
C PRO A 240 11.63 3.65 18.51
N VAL A 241 11.02 2.52 18.16
CA VAL A 241 9.77 2.47 17.38
C VAL A 241 8.67 3.22 18.12
N GLY A 242 7.84 3.95 17.39
CA GLY A 242 6.72 4.70 17.95
C GLY A 242 7.10 6.11 18.44
N THR A 243 8.38 6.50 18.37
CA THR A 243 8.78 7.87 18.72
C THR A 243 8.37 8.88 17.66
N THR A 244 7.95 10.06 18.12
CA THR A 244 7.81 11.27 17.29
C THR A 244 8.95 12.25 17.52
N ARG A 245 9.83 12.03 18.50
CA ARG A 245 10.90 12.97 18.83
C ARG A 245 12.23 12.42 18.31
N LEU A 246 12.71 12.99 17.20
CA LEU A 246 13.92 12.54 16.50
C LEU A 246 15.11 13.43 16.90
N PRO A 247 16.09 12.91 17.65
CA PRO A 247 17.34 13.62 17.92
C PRO A 247 18.21 13.66 16.66
N VAL A 248 18.68 14.85 16.31
CA VAL A 248 19.57 15.07 15.16
C VAL A 248 20.82 15.83 15.59
N LYS A 249 21.91 15.65 14.84
CA LYS A 249 23.17 16.32 15.16
C LYS A 249 23.07 17.84 14.93
N ASP A 250 22.29 18.31 13.95
CA ASP A 250 22.13 19.74 13.66
C ASP A 250 20.71 20.10 13.25
N ILE A 251 20.11 21.07 13.93
CA ILE A 251 18.77 21.59 13.62
C ILE A 251 18.78 22.83 12.73
N SER A 252 19.96 23.39 12.40
CA SER A 252 20.10 24.72 11.80
C SER A 252 19.41 24.88 10.43
N ASN A 253 19.30 23.79 9.67
CA ASN A 253 18.69 23.78 8.33
C ASN A 253 17.20 23.41 8.32
N PHE A 254 16.56 23.26 9.48
CA PHE A 254 15.17 22.83 9.58
C PHE A 254 14.24 23.95 10.05
N LYS A 255 12.98 23.86 9.62
CA LYS A 255 11.92 24.81 9.99
C LYS A 255 10.66 24.05 10.38
N VAL A 256 9.96 24.55 11.39
CA VAL A 256 8.62 24.05 11.74
C VAL A 256 7.70 24.19 10.53
N GLY A 257 6.96 23.14 10.22
CA GLY A 257 6.07 23.04 9.07
C GLY A 257 6.70 22.47 7.79
N ALA A 258 8.03 22.34 7.72
CA ALA A 258 8.69 21.72 6.57
C ALA A 258 8.39 20.22 6.48
N GLU A 259 8.23 19.69 5.27
CA GLU A 259 8.33 18.25 5.01
C GLU A 259 9.80 17.86 4.91
N ILE A 260 10.14 16.70 5.48
CA ILE A 260 11.48 16.11 5.47
C ILE A 260 11.39 14.63 5.11
N ILE A 261 12.50 14.07 4.66
CA ILE A 261 12.71 12.64 4.56
C ILE A 261 13.57 12.21 5.74
N VAL A 262 13.11 11.24 6.50
CA VAL A 262 13.93 10.46 7.42
C VAL A 262 14.31 9.17 6.71
N GLU A 263 15.58 8.98 6.43
CA GLU A 263 16.10 7.79 5.75
C GLU A 263 16.86 6.92 6.74
N ARG A 264 16.57 5.62 6.70
CA ARG A 264 17.36 4.62 7.38
C ARG A 264 18.45 4.11 6.43
N GLN A 265 19.70 4.27 6.84
CA GLN A 265 20.85 3.70 6.14
C GLN A 265 21.23 2.36 6.78
N ALA A 266 21.37 1.33 5.97
CA ALA A 266 21.90 0.04 6.44
C ALA A 266 23.43 0.03 6.45
N ASN A 267 24.00 -0.80 7.31
CA ASN A 267 25.41 -1.20 7.22
C ASN A 267 25.52 -2.72 7.00
N GLU A 268 26.74 -3.19 6.74
CA GLU A 268 27.02 -4.62 6.54
C GLU A 268 26.53 -5.49 7.70
N ALA A 269 26.72 -5.03 8.94
CA ALA A 269 26.30 -5.76 10.14
C ALA A 269 24.78 -6.02 10.14
N TRP A 270 23.99 -5.09 9.63
CA TRP A 270 22.55 -5.27 9.51
C TRP A 270 22.17 -6.22 8.37
N ILE A 271 22.79 -6.08 7.19
CA ILE A 271 22.53 -6.96 6.05
C ILE A 271 22.87 -8.42 6.41
N GLN A 272 24.04 -8.65 7.02
CA GLN A 272 24.47 -9.96 7.54
C GLN A 272 23.51 -10.48 8.62
N ARG A 273 23.09 -9.61 9.55
CA ARG A 273 22.16 -9.99 10.62
C ARG A 273 20.82 -10.51 10.07
N LEU A 274 20.37 -9.96 8.96
CA LEU A 274 19.12 -10.36 8.29
C LEU A 274 19.31 -11.56 7.33
N GLY A 275 20.54 -11.95 7.02
CA GLY A 275 20.84 -12.93 5.97
C GLY A 275 20.53 -12.42 4.55
N MET A 276 20.48 -11.10 4.38
CA MET A 276 20.23 -10.44 3.10
C MET A 276 21.45 -10.46 2.16
N ASP A 277 22.59 -10.93 2.67
CA ASP A 277 23.82 -11.26 1.94
C ASP A 277 23.87 -12.72 1.46
N HIS A 278 22.82 -13.52 1.74
CA HIS A 278 22.72 -14.94 1.37
C HIS A 278 21.28 -15.30 0.99
N ILE A 279 20.68 -14.53 0.09
CA ILE A 279 19.28 -14.69 -0.29
C ILE A 279 19.11 -15.96 -1.15
N PRO A 280 18.24 -16.91 -0.76
CA PRO A 280 18.02 -18.13 -1.53
C PRO A 280 17.60 -17.83 -2.98
N PRO A 281 18.12 -18.57 -3.97
CA PRO A 281 17.73 -18.39 -5.35
C PRO A 281 16.25 -18.73 -5.53
N ARG A 282 15.51 -17.85 -6.22
CA ARG A 282 14.15 -18.16 -6.66
C ARG A 282 14.18 -19.12 -7.84
N PRO A 283 13.23 -20.08 -7.93
CA PRO A 283 13.03 -20.86 -9.14
C PRO A 283 12.91 -19.91 -10.33
N LEU A 284 13.76 -20.08 -11.33
CA LEU A 284 13.77 -19.22 -12.51
C LEU A 284 12.59 -19.59 -13.42
N SER A 285 11.50 -18.82 -13.37
CA SER A 285 10.57 -18.76 -14.50
C SER A 285 11.26 -17.99 -15.64
N ALA A 286 11.02 -18.39 -16.89
CA ALA A 286 11.64 -17.78 -18.06
C ALA A 286 11.54 -16.24 -18.02
N GLY A 287 12.68 -15.56 -18.03
CA GLY A 287 12.76 -14.08 -17.98
C GLY A 287 12.90 -13.46 -16.58
N THR A 288 12.99 -14.25 -15.51
CA THR A 288 13.21 -13.72 -14.15
C THR A 288 14.69 -13.43 -13.92
N GLN A 289 15.03 -12.22 -13.48
CA GLN A 289 16.39 -11.87 -13.06
C GLN A 289 16.82 -12.75 -11.87
N PRO A 290 18.12 -13.12 -11.78
CA PRO A 290 18.63 -13.87 -10.63
C PRO A 290 18.33 -13.10 -9.34
N THR A 291 18.19 -13.84 -8.25
CA THR A 291 18.07 -13.21 -6.93
C THR A 291 19.40 -12.56 -6.58
N VAL A 292 19.37 -11.28 -6.25
CA VAL A 292 20.55 -10.47 -5.95
C VAL A 292 20.53 -10.16 -4.46
N ASP A 293 21.65 -10.43 -3.79
CA ASP A 293 21.89 -10.06 -2.40
C ASP A 293 21.90 -8.54 -2.24
N TRP A 294 21.60 -8.07 -1.03
CA TRP A 294 21.53 -6.65 -0.77
C TRP A 294 22.92 -6.07 -0.54
N ASP A 295 23.26 -5.02 -1.29
CA ASP A 295 24.37 -4.13 -0.94
C ASP A 295 23.85 -3.13 0.12
N PRO A 296 24.46 -3.05 1.31
CA PRO A 296 24.06 -2.09 2.33
C PRO A 296 24.04 -0.64 1.80
N ARG A 297 24.89 -0.31 0.84
CA ARG A 297 24.96 1.02 0.21
C ARG A 297 23.80 1.30 -0.76
N GLN A 298 23.04 0.27 -1.14
CA GLN A 298 21.87 0.37 -2.02
C GLN A 298 20.55 0.18 -1.26
N PHE A 299 20.62 -0.16 0.04
CA PHE A 299 19.44 -0.27 0.86
C PHE A 299 19.06 1.09 1.43
N GLU A 300 17.91 1.59 0.97
CA GLU A 300 17.30 2.82 1.45
C GLU A 300 15.86 2.53 1.87
N LEU A 301 15.47 3.04 3.03
CA LEU A 301 14.09 3.05 3.49
C LEU A 301 13.74 4.44 4.01
N THR A 302 12.80 5.11 3.33
CA THR A 302 12.52 6.54 3.53
C THR A 302 11.15 6.77 4.12
N TYR A 303 11.06 7.70 5.07
CA TYR A 303 9.83 8.12 5.71
C TYR A 303 9.61 9.61 5.50
N VAL A 304 8.52 9.98 4.82
CA VAL A 304 8.15 11.39 4.68
C VAL A 304 7.45 11.85 5.96
N ARG A 305 7.96 12.91 6.59
CA ARG A 305 7.41 13.49 7.83
C ARG A 305 7.31 15.00 7.74
N SER A 306 6.47 15.60 8.56
CA SER A 306 6.41 17.05 8.75
C SER A 306 6.94 17.42 10.13
N ILE A 307 7.73 18.49 10.21
CA ILE A 307 8.25 19.00 11.47
C ILE A 307 7.16 19.79 12.20
N ARG A 308 6.84 19.38 13.43
CA ARG A 308 5.88 20.02 14.33
C ARG A 308 6.53 20.96 15.33
N ALA A 309 7.73 20.64 15.80
CA ALA A 309 8.50 21.47 16.70
C ALA A 309 10.00 21.22 16.51
N ILE A 310 10.80 22.21 16.90
CA ILE A 310 12.26 22.12 16.91
C ILE A 310 12.73 22.58 18.28
N GLU A 311 13.53 21.75 18.94
CA GLU A 311 14.07 22.01 20.27
C GLU A 311 15.59 21.89 20.25
N LYS A 312 16.30 22.83 20.88
CA LYS A 312 17.74 22.69 21.09
C LYS A 312 18.01 21.63 22.15
N ARG A 313 18.99 20.77 21.88
CA ARG A 313 19.54 19.81 22.85
C ARG A 313 20.79 20.44 23.47
N PRO A 314 20.95 20.40 24.81
CA PRO A 314 22.22 20.78 25.42
C PRO A 314 23.35 19.94 24.83
N ARG A 315 24.49 20.56 24.49
CA ARG A 315 25.71 19.81 24.19
C ARG A 315 26.15 19.13 25.48
N THR A 316 25.83 17.86 25.65
CA THR A 316 26.26 17.09 26.82
C THR A 316 27.68 16.62 26.59
N THR A 317 28.63 17.13 27.37
CA THR A 317 30.02 16.62 27.41
C THR A 317 30.14 15.32 28.21
N ASP A 318 29.02 14.79 28.71
CA ASP A 318 28.93 13.58 29.52
C ASP A 318 27.94 12.61 28.88
N PRO A 319 28.42 11.53 28.23
CA PRO A 319 27.57 10.48 27.68
C PRO A 319 26.64 9.87 28.74
N SER A 320 26.97 9.94 30.04
CA SER A 320 26.15 9.38 31.13
C SER A 320 25.00 10.28 31.58
N ALA A 321 24.90 11.51 31.08
CA ALA A 321 23.86 12.47 31.44
C ALA A 321 22.54 12.30 30.66
N HIS A 322 22.45 11.35 29.73
CA HIS A 322 21.17 10.92 29.16
C HIS A 322 20.44 10.06 30.20
N GLY A 323 19.77 10.72 31.14
CA GLY A 323 18.95 10.12 32.20
C GLY A 323 17.67 9.46 31.70
N ASP A 324 17.63 8.96 30.47
CA ASP A 324 16.52 8.21 29.93
C ASP A 324 16.81 6.72 30.06
N THR A 325 15.85 5.98 30.60
CA THR A 325 15.88 4.53 30.81
C THR A 325 16.31 3.74 29.56
N ALA A 326 16.09 4.29 28.36
CA ALA A 326 16.50 3.71 27.08
C ALA A 326 18.02 3.65 26.87
N GLU A 327 18.79 4.66 27.29
CA GLU A 327 20.26 4.68 27.13
C GLU A 327 20.95 3.72 28.12
N ALA A 328 20.41 3.63 29.34
CA ALA A 328 20.84 2.63 30.32
C ALA A 328 20.50 1.20 29.85
N ALA A 329 19.31 0.98 29.29
CA ALA A 329 18.92 -0.29 28.70
C ALA A 329 19.77 -0.65 27.46
N TYR A 330 20.12 0.33 26.63
CA TYR A 330 21.02 0.16 25.49
C TYR A 330 22.44 -0.26 25.94
N ARG A 331 22.99 0.37 26.97
CA ARG A 331 24.29 -0.01 27.56
C ARG A 331 24.28 -1.41 28.16
N ASP A 332 23.19 -1.78 28.85
CA ASP A 332 23.05 -3.13 29.40
C ASP A 332 22.93 -4.17 28.28
N HIS A 333 22.16 -3.89 27.23
CA HIS A 333 22.08 -4.72 26.02
C HIS A 333 23.45 -4.92 25.35
N ARG A 334 24.24 -3.85 25.19
CA ARG A 334 25.63 -3.93 24.69
C ARG A 334 26.51 -4.81 25.59
N ARG A 335 26.35 -4.72 26.91
CA ARG A 335 27.08 -5.56 27.89
C ARG A 335 26.65 -7.03 27.86
N GLN A 336 25.36 -7.30 27.71
CA GLN A 336 24.82 -8.67 27.60
C GLN A 336 25.28 -9.36 26.31
N ARG A 337 25.50 -8.61 25.22
CA ARG A 337 26.03 -9.12 23.94
C ARG A 337 27.50 -9.57 23.98
N HIS A 338 28.33 -8.98 24.84
CA HIS A 338 29.75 -9.36 24.98
C HIS A 338 30.00 -10.57 25.88
N ARG A 339 28.96 -11.16 26.50
CA ARG A 339 29.08 -12.41 27.26
C ARG A 339 28.70 -13.59 26.37
N SER A 340 29.70 -14.38 25.95
CA SER A 340 29.47 -15.72 25.39
C SER A 340 28.58 -16.54 26.34
N PRO A 341 27.44 -17.10 25.90
CA PRO A 341 26.65 -17.93 26.78
C PRO A 341 27.36 -19.27 26.95
N HIS A 342 27.94 -19.49 28.13
CA HIS A 342 28.20 -20.85 28.59
C HIS A 342 26.88 -21.61 28.71
N ARG A 343 26.84 -22.76 28.04
CA ARG A 343 25.73 -23.72 27.98
C ARG A 343 25.24 -24.07 29.39
N LYS A 344 24.09 -23.51 29.82
CA LYS A 344 23.32 -24.05 30.95
C LYS A 344 22.21 -24.95 30.41
N SER A 345 22.10 -26.13 31.00
CA SER A 345 21.16 -27.20 30.65
C SER A 345 19.69 -26.78 30.86
N ARG A 346 18.82 -27.42 30.09
CA ARG A 346 17.39 -27.14 29.90
C ARG A 346 16.48 -27.44 31.12
N ALA A 347 17.02 -27.67 32.32
CA ALA A 347 16.26 -28.24 33.43
C ALA A 347 15.78 -27.26 34.51
N ASP A 348 16.33 -26.05 34.63
CA ASP A 348 16.03 -25.17 35.78
C ASP A 348 15.57 -23.77 35.36
N ARG A 349 14.30 -23.61 34.97
CA ARG A 349 13.62 -22.30 35.05
C ARG A 349 12.29 -22.44 35.80
N PRO A 350 12.05 -21.66 36.87
CA PRO A 350 10.75 -21.65 37.53
C PRO A 350 9.70 -21.02 36.63
N ALA A 351 8.50 -21.60 36.62
CA ALA A 351 7.32 -21.04 35.98
C ALA A 351 6.89 -19.77 36.72
N GLY A 352 7.18 -18.60 36.13
CA GLY A 352 6.63 -17.30 36.52
C GLY A 352 5.64 -16.80 35.47
N PRO A 353 4.75 -15.84 35.81
CA PRO A 353 3.63 -15.44 34.96
C PRO A 353 4.12 -14.84 33.63
N LEU A 354 3.45 -15.22 32.55
CA LEU A 354 3.66 -14.70 31.20
C LEU A 354 3.11 -13.26 31.12
N SER A 355 3.93 -12.28 31.50
CA SER A 355 3.66 -10.86 31.27
C SER A 355 4.87 -10.22 30.62
N ASN A 356 5.05 -10.36 29.30
CA ASN A 356 6.14 -9.70 28.59
C ASN A 356 5.71 -9.33 27.15
N LEU A 357 5.32 -8.08 26.95
CA LEU A 357 5.36 -7.42 25.64
C LEU A 357 6.83 -7.40 25.19
N ARG A 358 7.20 -8.16 24.15
CA ARG A 358 8.54 -8.14 23.56
C ARG A 358 8.49 -7.46 22.20
N MET A 359 8.81 -6.16 22.16
CA MET A 359 9.10 -5.47 20.91
C MET A 359 10.59 -5.46 20.64
N THR A 360 11.12 -6.61 20.22
CA THR A 360 12.46 -6.61 19.62
C THR A 360 12.37 -6.89 18.13
N ILE A 361 12.80 -5.93 17.31
CA ILE A 361 13.37 -6.25 16.00
C ILE A 361 14.79 -6.77 16.28
N ASP A 362 14.90 -7.99 16.82
CA ASP A 362 16.17 -8.73 16.89
C ASP A 362 15.87 -10.12 16.33
N THR A 363 16.71 -10.59 15.40
CA THR A 363 16.39 -11.66 14.44
C THR A 363 17.27 -12.91 14.58
N ASN A 364 16.88 -13.82 15.47
CA ASN A 364 17.25 -15.24 15.64
C ASN A 364 18.63 -15.58 16.20
N LEU A 365 18.58 -16.32 17.32
CA LEU A 365 19.45 -17.44 17.65
C LEU A 365 18.86 -18.71 17.00
N THR A 366 19.73 -19.57 16.46
CA THR A 366 19.50 -20.89 15.83
C THR A 366 19.10 -20.83 14.34
N GLY A 367 19.76 -21.53 13.41
CA GLY A 367 20.88 -22.47 13.52
C GLY A 367 21.46 -22.89 12.16
N ARG A 368 22.71 -23.35 12.20
CA ARG A 368 23.43 -24.22 11.24
C ARG A 368 23.48 -23.77 9.77
N ALA A 369 24.48 -22.94 9.45
CA ALA A 369 25.17 -23.08 8.17
C ALA A 369 25.98 -24.39 8.18
N GLN A 370 25.69 -25.30 7.26
CA GLN A 370 26.58 -26.41 6.95
C GLN A 370 27.86 -25.83 6.32
N ALA A 371 29.01 -26.17 6.90
CA ALA A 371 30.30 -25.89 6.28
C ALA A 371 30.42 -26.67 4.96
N LYS A 372 30.83 -25.99 3.88
CA LYS A 372 31.83 -26.51 2.94
C LYS A 372 32.39 -25.46 2.00
N ASP A 373 33.72 -25.47 1.97
CA ASP A 373 34.67 -25.06 0.93
C ASP A 373 34.70 -23.58 0.49
N THR A 374 35.47 -22.83 1.27
CA THR A 374 36.20 -21.63 0.84
C THR A 374 36.97 -21.88 -0.45
N THR A 375 36.53 -21.24 -1.53
CA THR A 375 37.40 -20.96 -2.68
C THR A 375 37.56 -19.44 -2.79
N VAL A 376 38.77 -18.97 -2.51
CA VAL A 376 39.18 -17.57 -2.59
C VAL A 376 39.12 -17.13 -4.04
N TYR A 377 38.25 -16.17 -4.38
CA TYR A 377 38.35 -15.43 -5.64
C TYR A 377 39.07 -14.11 -5.41
N SER A 378 40.26 -13.99 -6.00
CA SER A 378 41.03 -12.76 -6.06
C SER A 378 40.33 -11.76 -6.97
N ALA A 379 40.05 -10.56 -6.44
CA ALA A 379 39.56 -9.44 -7.22
C ALA A 379 40.64 -8.99 -8.22
N LYS A 380 40.32 -8.99 -9.51
CA LYS A 380 41.07 -8.22 -10.50
C LYS A 380 40.44 -6.84 -10.62
N THR A 381 41.10 -5.86 -10.02
CA THR A 381 40.92 -4.43 -10.28
C THR A 381 41.22 -4.14 -11.75
N ARG A 382 40.32 -3.42 -12.41
CA ARG A 382 40.56 -2.84 -13.74
C ARG A 382 41.05 -1.42 -13.52
N VAL A 383 42.34 -1.22 -13.73
CA VAL A 383 43.01 0.08 -13.76
C VAL A 383 42.53 0.82 -15.00
N GLY A 384 41.94 1.99 -14.79
CA GLY A 384 41.89 3.07 -15.77
C GLY A 384 42.76 4.18 -15.21
N ASP A 385 43.86 4.46 -15.90
CA ASP A 385 44.74 5.59 -15.64
C ASP A 385 44.03 6.91 -15.98
N ASP A 386 44.59 7.99 -15.39
CA ASP A 386 44.28 9.41 -15.57
C ASP A 386 43.10 9.94 -14.74
N ASP A 387 43.40 10.33 -13.49
CA ASP A 387 43.47 11.75 -13.12
C ASP A 387 44.07 11.89 -11.70
N GLN A 388 45.21 12.57 -11.63
CA GLN A 388 45.87 13.03 -10.41
C GLN A 388 45.15 14.29 -9.93
N GLU A 389 44.45 14.23 -8.79
CA GLU A 389 44.22 15.39 -7.93
C GLU A 389 43.81 14.92 -6.52
N ASP A 390 44.60 15.37 -5.54
CA ASP A 390 44.32 15.52 -4.11
C ASP A 390 44.01 14.27 -3.26
N ALA A 391 45.08 13.54 -2.95
CA ALA A 391 45.16 12.67 -1.79
C ALA A 391 45.46 13.50 -0.52
N ASP A 392 44.44 14.16 0.04
CA ASP A 392 44.49 14.70 1.40
C ASP A 392 43.29 14.16 2.21
N ASP A 393 43.63 13.50 3.32
CA ASP A 393 42.81 13.25 4.52
C ASP A 393 41.67 12.21 4.48
N GLU A 394 42.00 10.91 4.39
CA GLU A 394 41.20 9.84 5.02
C GLU A 394 41.46 9.75 6.55
N GLU A 395 41.33 10.88 7.26
CA GLU A 395 41.43 10.93 8.72
C GLU A 395 40.05 10.60 9.35
N SER A 396 39.92 9.36 9.82
CA SER A 396 39.01 8.88 10.89
C SER A 396 37.68 9.62 11.09
N TRP A 397 36.58 9.04 10.62
CA TRP A 397 35.18 9.41 10.97
C TRP A 397 34.78 9.15 12.44
N VAL A 398 35.75 9.01 13.36
CA VAL A 398 35.50 8.76 14.78
C VAL A 398 36.19 9.84 15.61
N GLY A 399 35.43 10.86 16.01
CA GLY A 399 35.76 11.61 17.23
C GLY A 399 36.16 13.08 17.14
N ARG A 400 35.92 13.81 16.04
CA ARG A 400 35.87 15.30 16.13
C ARG A 400 34.42 15.75 16.26
N GLU A 401 33.99 16.13 17.47
CA GLU A 401 32.79 16.94 17.66
C GLU A 401 33.01 18.28 16.93
N ASP A 402 32.56 18.39 15.69
CA ASP A 402 32.58 19.65 14.95
C ASP A 402 31.74 20.65 15.75
N ALA A 403 32.39 21.65 16.37
CA ALA A 403 31.74 22.69 17.16
C ALA A 403 30.72 23.54 16.36
N ARG A 404 30.53 23.24 15.07
CA ARG A 404 29.56 23.83 14.13
C ARG A 404 28.13 23.30 14.29
N TRP A 405 27.93 22.05 14.67
CA TRP A 405 26.58 21.46 14.70
C TRP A 405 25.75 22.06 15.85
N VAL A 406 24.46 22.30 15.65
CA VAL A 406 23.54 22.70 16.72
C VAL A 406 22.65 21.51 17.07
N PRO A 407 23.02 20.65 18.04
CA PRO A 407 22.22 19.48 18.38
C PRO A 407 20.81 19.86 18.80
N GLY A 408 19.85 19.02 18.43
CA GLY A 408 18.46 19.26 18.76
C GLY A 408 17.55 18.09 18.47
N TYR A 409 16.27 18.32 18.70
CA TYR A 409 15.19 17.39 18.44
C TYR A 409 14.25 17.98 17.38
N LEU A 410 13.91 17.15 16.41
CA LEU A 410 12.81 17.38 15.47
C LEU A 410 11.61 16.59 15.97
N THR A 411 10.53 17.28 16.34
CA THR A 411 9.25 16.61 16.65
C THR A 411 8.50 16.38 15.36
N LEU A 412 8.31 15.12 15.00
CA LEU A 412 7.64 14.63 13.79
C LEU A 412 6.13 14.56 13.99
N ASP A 413 5.40 14.70 12.90
CA ASP A 413 3.94 14.62 12.90
C ASP A 413 3.40 13.20 13.05
N ILE A 414 4.11 12.19 12.54
CA ILE A 414 3.76 10.78 12.56
C ILE A 414 4.94 9.99 13.14
N PRO A 415 4.71 9.02 14.02
CA PRO A 415 5.80 8.26 14.63
C PRO A 415 6.64 7.50 13.60
N LEU A 416 7.90 7.24 13.94
CA LEU A 416 8.72 6.28 13.21
C LEU A 416 8.22 4.87 13.51
N VAL A 417 8.02 4.07 12.46
CA VAL A 417 7.53 2.69 12.58
C VAL A 417 8.66 1.66 12.54
N MET A 418 9.89 2.14 12.66
CA MET A 418 11.12 1.37 12.71
C MET A 418 12.10 2.10 13.63
N ASN A 419 12.87 1.32 14.38
CA ASN A 419 13.93 1.86 15.21
C ASN A 419 15.14 2.30 14.36
N LEU A 420 15.93 3.23 14.89
CA LEU A 420 17.26 3.55 14.38
C LEU A 420 18.27 3.14 15.44
N ASP A 421 19.11 2.17 15.12
CA ASP A 421 20.14 1.65 16.03
C ASP A 421 21.50 1.85 15.37
N PRO A 422 22.39 2.70 15.93
CA PRO A 422 23.68 3.02 15.33
C PRO A 422 24.58 1.78 15.12
N VAL A 423 24.31 0.66 15.80
CA VAL A 423 24.99 -0.62 15.54
C VAL A 423 24.70 -1.15 14.13
N TYR A 424 23.49 -0.92 13.62
CA TYR A 424 22.96 -1.49 12.39
C TYR A 424 22.83 -0.48 11.24
N GLY A 425 23.53 0.64 11.38
CA GLY A 425 23.51 1.77 10.47
C GLY A 425 22.84 2.98 11.09
N SER A 426 23.16 4.17 10.57
CA SER A 426 22.62 5.42 11.09
C SER A 426 21.31 5.81 10.40
N GLY A 427 20.68 6.86 10.90
CA GLY A 427 19.64 7.58 10.19
C GLY A 427 20.17 8.92 9.69
N VAL A 428 19.58 9.40 8.61
CA VAL A 428 19.84 10.75 8.10
C VAL A 428 18.52 11.44 7.78
N VAL A 429 18.55 12.76 7.82
CA VAL A 429 17.40 13.63 7.55
C VAL A 429 17.77 14.60 6.44
N TYR A 430 16.88 14.72 5.46
CA TYR A 430 17.01 15.67 4.36
C TYR A 430 15.76 16.54 4.23
N ASN A 431 15.96 17.82 3.92
CA ASN A 431 14.95 18.64 3.26
C ASN A 431 14.82 18.21 1.80
N PHE A 432 13.58 18.21 1.32
CA PHE A 432 13.29 17.90 -0.06
C PHE A 432 12.22 18.82 -0.63
N GLU A 433 12.23 18.98 -1.95
CA GLU A 433 11.11 19.49 -2.73
C GLU A 433 10.57 18.35 -3.61
N ARG A 434 9.36 18.50 -4.10
CA ARG A 434 8.77 17.53 -5.03
C ARG A 434 9.04 18.01 -6.45
N GLU A 435 9.60 17.13 -7.30
CA GLU A 435 9.99 17.48 -8.68
C GLU A 435 8.81 17.94 -9.54
N THR A 436 7.63 17.38 -9.25
CA THR A 436 6.38 17.72 -9.92
C THR A 436 5.31 18.04 -8.88
N SER A 437 4.29 18.80 -9.29
CA SER A 437 3.09 18.96 -8.48
C SER A 437 2.39 17.61 -8.36
N ILE A 438 2.61 16.91 -7.25
CA ILE A 438 1.94 15.65 -6.91
C ILE A 438 0.43 15.93 -6.82
N PRO A 439 -0.41 15.34 -7.69
CA PRO A 439 -1.85 15.54 -7.64
C PRO A 439 -2.39 15.19 -6.26
N ALA A 440 -3.29 16.03 -5.78
CA ALA A 440 -3.93 15.85 -4.49
C ALA A 440 -5.45 15.90 -4.59
N ASP A 441 -6.15 15.22 -3.69
CA ASP A 441 -7.61 15.19 -3.66
C ASP A 441 -8.20 14.65 -4.99
N VAL A 442 -7.69 13.51 -5.43
CA VAL A 442 -8.11 12.80 -6.66
C VAL A 442 -8.81 11.50 -6.29
N GLY A 443 -9.96 11.23 -6.91
CA GLY A 443 -10.82 10.10 -6.53
C GLY A 443 -11.43 9.33 -7.70
N VAL A 444 -11.66 8.05 -7.49
CA VAL A 444 -12.51 7.19 -8.33
C VAL A 444 -13.53 6.47 -7.47
N GLU A 445 -14.82 6.59 -7.79
CA GLU A 445 -15.86 6.09 -6.87
C GLU A 445 -17.22 5.72 -7.48
N ASN A 446 -17.97 4.90 -6.73
CA ASN A 446 -19.40 4.61 -6.92
C ASN A 446 -19.73 3.98 -8.29
N MET A 447 -18.99 2.94 -8.69
CA MET A 447 -19.18 2.24 -9.98
C MET A 447 -18.66 0.81 -9.99
N ALA A 448 -19.11 0.01 -10.96
CA ALA A 448 -18.52 -1.28 -11.28
C ALA A 448 -17.45 -1.14 -12.36
N LEU A 449 -16.32 -1.83 -12.19
CA LEU A 449 -15.24 -1.97 -13.16
C LEU A 449 -15.16 -3.43 -13.59
N LEU A 450 -15.23 -3.72 -14.88
CA LEU A 450 -15.15 -5.10 -15.40
C LEU A 450 -14.02 -5.19 -16.41
N SER A 451 -13.20 -6.24 -16.36
CA SER A 451 -12.32 -6.57 -17.48
C SER A 451 -13.01 -7.54 -18.42
N ASP A 452 -13.00 -7.24 -19.71
CA ASP A 452 -13.23 -8.22 -20.77
C ASP A 452 -12.01 -9.16 -20.85
N TYR A 453 -12.22 -10.43 -21.22
CA TYR A 453 -11.17 -11.46 -21.29
C TYR A 453 -11.60 -12.59 -22.24
N ASP A 454 -10.69 -13.48 -22.63
CA ASP A 454 -11.07 -14.69 -23.37
C ASP A 454 -11.83 -15.69 -22.48
N GLU A 455 -13.15 -15.76 -22.63
CA GLU A 455 -14.03 -16.65 -21.85
C GLU A 455 -13.66 -18.14 -21.95
N ASN A 456 -12.94 -18.56 -23.01
CA ASN A 456 -12.46 -19.93 -23.15
C ASN A 456 -11.14 -20.20 -22.40
N ASN A 457 -10.56 -19.17 -21.80
CA ASN A 457 -9.28 -19.22 -21.11
C ASN A 457 -9.32 -18.44 -19.78
N LEU A 458 -9.64 -19.12 -18.68
CA LEU A 458 -9.61 -18.53 -17.32
C LEU A 458 -8.20 -18.16 -16.83
N GLN A 459 -7.16 -18.44 -17.64
CA GLN A 459 -5.78 -18.04 -17.41
C GLN A 459 -5.34 -16.95 -18.41
N ASP A 460 -6.28 -16.28 -19.09
CA ASP A 460 -5.96 -15.14 -19.94
C ASP A 460 -5.22 -14.06 -19.14
N GLU A 461 -4.25 -13.43 -19.78
CA GLU A 461 -3.46 -12.31 -19.22
C GLU A 461 -3.32 -11.18 -20.23
N ARG A 462 -4.03 -11.26 -21.35
CA ARG A 462 -4.09 -10.23 -22.39
C ARG A 462 -5.29 -9.32 -22.17
N HIS A 463 -5.48 -8.86 -20.95
CA HIS A 463 -6.57 -7.96 -20.57
C HIS A 463 -6.16 -7.02 -19.43
N GLY A 464 -7.14 -6.41 -18.75
CA GLY A 464 -6.91 -5.49 -17.64
C GLY A 464 -6.14 -6.13 -16.49
N TRP A 465 -5.05 -5.48 -16.07
CA TRP A 465 -4.14 -5.96 -15.03
C TRP A 465 -4.56 -5.50 -13.63
N TYR A 466 -4.26 -4.26 -13.22
CA TYR A 466 -4.92 -3.64 -12.07
C TYR A 466 -6.17 -2.86 -12.51
N ALA A 467 -7.27 -3.01 -11.77
CA ALA A 467 -8.48 -2.22 -11.98
C ALA A 467 -8.24 -0.73 -11.69
N VAL A 468 -7.53 -0.44 -10.59
CA VAL A 468 -7.14 0.93 -10.21
C VAL A 468 -5.70 0.93 -9.69
N LEU A 469 -4.86 1.79 -10.30
CA LEU A 469 -3.49 2.05 -9.87
C LEU A 469 -3.37 3.51 -9.39
N ILE A 470 -3.01 3.67 -8.12
CA ILE A 470 -2.83 4.97 -7.46
C ILE A 470 -1.34 5.15 -7.19
N ASP A 471 -0.70 6.13 -7.81
CA ASP A 471 0.75 6.35 -7.68
C ASP A 471 1.09 7.82 -7.79
N HIS A 472 2.25 8.26 -7.26
CA HIS A 472 2.71 9.64 -7.39
C HIS A 472 1.64 10.70 -7.10
N CYS A 473 0.80 10.46 -6.09
CA CYS A 473 -0.35 11.27 -5.72
C CYS A 473 -0.56 11.24 -4.20
N GLN A 474 -1.28 12.22 -3.66
CA GLN A 474 -1.49 12.34 -2.21
C GLN A 474 -2.94 12.65 -1.85
N ASN A 475 -3.41 12.16 -0.70
CA ASN A 475 -4.81 12.36 -0.31
C ASN A 475 -5.75 11.90 -1.44
N CYS A 476 -5.55 10.68 -1.93
CA CYS A 476 -6.33 10.09 -3.01
C CYS A 476 -7.21 8.96 -2.50
N TRP A 477 -8.24 8.59 -3.26
CA TRP A 477 -9.11 7.50 -2.85
C TRP A 477 -9.66 6.67 -4.01
N ALA A 478 -9.95 5.41 -3.68
CA ALA A 478 -10.85 4.54 -4.42
C ALA A 478 -11.96 4.11 -3.46
N ALA A 479 -13.22 4.39 -3.79
CA ALA A 479 -14.33 4.16 -2.87
C ALA A 479 -15.56 3.57 -3.55
N ASP A 480 -16.24 2.63 -2.88
CA ASP A 480 -17.52 2.09 -3.36
C ASP A 480 -17.41 1.50 -4.79
N LEU A 481 -16.36 0.71 -5.01
CA LEU A 481 -16.08 0.06 -6.30
C LEU A 481 -16.38 -1.43 -6.25
N LYS A 482 -17.01 -1.95 -7.30
CA LYS A 482 -17.07 -3.39 -7.55
C LYS A 482 -16.21 -3.74 -8.75
N THR A 483 -15.13 -4.47 -8.57
CA THR A 483 -14.20 -4.83 -9.65
C THR A 483 -14.23 -6.34 -9.91
N GLN A 484 -14.34 -6.76 -11.17
CA GLN A 484 -14.31 -8.18 -11.55
C GLN A 484 -13.43 -8.45 -12.76
N HIS A 485 -12.91 -9.68 -12.84
CA HIS A 485 -12.16 -10.24 -13.98
C HIS A 485 -10.78 -9.65 -14.26
N PHE A 486 -10.36 -8.60 -13.56
CA PHE A 486 -8.98 -8.11 -13.66
C PHE A 486 -7.99 -9.15 -13.12
N VAL A 487 -6.74 -9.11 -13.61
CA VAL A 487 -5.67 -9.96 -13.06
C VAL A 487 -5.41 -9.65 -11.58
N SER A 488 -5.60 -8.40 -11.17
CA SER A 488 -5.40 -7.87 -9.82
C SER A 488 -6.36 -6.71 -9.54
N GLY A 489 -6.53 -6.37 -8.26
CA GLY A 489 -7.52 -5.37 -7.83
C GLY A 489 -6.99 -3.95 -7.84
N ILE A 490 -6.86 -3.39 -6.64
CA ILE A 490 -6.54 -1.98 -6.39
C ILE A 490 -5.17 -1.88 -5.71
N LYS A 491 -4.31 -1.02 -6.25
CA LYS A 491 -2.95 -0.81 -5.74
C LYS A 491 -2.67 0.66 -5.46
N ALA A 492 -2.17 0.95 -4.26
CA ALA A 492 -1.48 2.20 -3.93
C ALA A 492 0.04 1.97 -4.01
N ALA A 493 0.69 2.51 -5.04
CA ALA A 493 2.10 2.28 -5.36
C ALA A 493 3.06 3.24 -4.60
N ILE A 494 4.36 3.09 -4.84
CA ILE A 494 5.46 3.68 -4.05
C ILE A 494 5.36 5.20 -3.89
N GLY A 495 4.98 5.92 -4.96
CA GLY A 495 4.91 7.38 -4.94
C GLY A 495 3.66 7.95 -4.25
N SER A 496 2.79 7.09 -3.71
CA SER A 496 1.52 7.51 -3.11
C SER A 496 1.61 7.76 -1.60
N LYS A 497 0.85 8.75 -1.10
CA LYS A 497 0.79 9.12 0.32
C LYS A 497 -0.65 9.42 0.77
N HIS A 498 -1.06 8.96 1.96
CA HIS A 498 -2.42 9.21 2.48
C HIS A 498 -3.53 8.74 1.52
N VAL A 499 -3.43 7.52 1.01
CA VAL A 499 -4.45 6.91 0.15
C VAL A 499 -5.48 6.17 1.01
N THR A 500 -6.77 6.37 0.74
CA THR A 500 -7.85 5.53 1.30
C THR A 500 -8.46 4.66 0.20
N ILE A 501 -8.50 3.35 0.43
CA ILE A 501 -9.32 2.41 -0.33
C ILE A 501 -10.42 1.95 0.63
N GLN A 502 -11.69 2.22 0.31
CA GLN A 502 -12.78 1.86 1.21
C GLN A 502 -14.00 1.32 0.48
N ASP A 503 -14.74 0.41 1.12
CA ASP A 503 -16.03 -0.06 0.61
C ASP A 503 -15.89 -0.69 -0.80
N CYS A 504 -14.76 -1.33 -1.08
CA CYS A 504 -14.44 -1.91 -2.38
C CYS A 504 -14.54 -3.44 -2.36
N VAL A 505 -15.03 -4.01 -3.45
CA VAL A 505 -15.20 -5.45 -3.69
C VAL A 505 -14.37 -5.86 -4.91
N VAL A 506 -13.46 -6.82 -4.75
CA VAL A 506 -12.60 -7.34 -5.83
C VAL A 506 -12.78 -8.86 -5.97
N THR A 507 -13.43 -9.33 -7.04
CA THR A 507 -13.75 -10.76 -7.19
C THR A 507 -13.41 -11.31 -8.57
N ASP A 508 -13.43 -12.64 -8.66
CA ASP A 508 -13.39 -13.38 -9.93
C ASP A 508 -12.18 -13.03 -10.82
N PRO A 509 -10.94 -13.00 -10.31
CA PRO A 509 -9.78 -12.65 -11.12
C PRO A 509 -9.50 -13.69 -12.22
N ILE A 510 -9.18 -13.20 -13.42
CA ILE A 510 -8.74 -14.00 -14.56
C ILE A 510 -7.23 -13.84 -14.69
N SER A 511 -6.50 -14.94 -14.53
CA SER A 511 -5.04 -15.01 -14.66
C SER A 511 -4.56 -16.42 -14.34
N LEU A 512 -3.27 -16.68 -14.58
CA LEU A 512 -2.57 -17.79 -13.93
C LEU A 512 -2.70 -17.66 -12.41
N ARG A 513 -3.30 -18.68 -11.77
CA ARG A 513 -3.75 -18.61 -10.37
C ARG A 513 -2.61 -18.63 -9.35
N ASP A 514 -1.62 -19.48 -9.59
CA ASP A 514 -0.55 -19.76 -8.61
C ASP A 514 0.77 -19.05 -8.99
N GLU A 515 0.80 -18.30 -10.10
CA GLU A 515 2.01 -17.59 -10.52
C GLU A 515 2.21 -16.26 -9.77
N GLY A 516 3.47 -15.97 -9.45
CA GLY A 516 3.91 -14.70 -8.87
C GLY A 516 3.50 -13.50 -9.72
N GLY A 517 3.23 -12.36 -9.08
CA GLY A 517 2.90 -11.10 -9.76
C GLY A 517 1.42 -10.89 -10.09
N ARG A 518 0.56 -11.89 -9.89
CA ARG A 518 -0.90 -11.83 -10.16
C ARG A 518 -1.76 -11.89 -8.90
N ARG A 519 -3.06 -11.62 -9.06
CA ARG A 519 -4.10 -11.75 -8.05
C ARG A 519 -3.76 -11.09 -6.72
N TYR A 520 -3.21 -9.87 -6.80
CA TYR A 520 -3.02 -8.97 -5.68
C TYR A 520 -4.25 -8.07 -5.56
N MET A 521 -5.10 -8.31 -4.57
CA MET A 521 -6.42 -7.66 -4.52
C MET A 521 -6.37 -6.27 -3.94
N PHE A 522 -5.74 -6.11 -2.78
CA PHE A 522 -5.51 -4.82 -2.13
C PHE A 522 -4.04 -4.70 -1.74
N MET A 523 -3.33 -3.80 -2.42
CA MET A 523 -1.89 -3.62 -2.22
C MET A 523 -1.56 -2.20 -1.74
N LEU A 524 -0.90 -2.10 -0.59
CA LEU A 524 -0.30 -0.86 -0.10
C LEU A 524 1.23 -0.91 -0.23
N GLN A 525 1.78 -0.11 -1.13
CA GLN A 525 3.22 0.04 -1.36
C GLN A 525 3.70 1.49 -1.20
N GLY A 526 2.77 2.44 -1.07
CA GLY A 526 3.05 3.81 -0.62
C GLY A 526 3.12 3.93 0.91
N GLN A 527 3.01 5.16 1.40
CA GLN A 527 3.08 5.46 2.84
C GLN A 527 1.76 6.05 3.37
N MET A 528 1.39 5.74 4.62
CA MET A 528 0.16 6.23 5.25
C MET A 528 -1.11 5.80 4.51
N GLY A 529 -1.12 4.61 3.92
CA GLY A 529 -2.27 4.02 3.25
C GLY A 529 -3.27 3.37 4.21
N LEU A 530 -4.55 3.43 3.86
CA LEU A 530 -5.66 2.82 4.60
C LEU A 530 -6.53 2.00 3.65
N VAL A 531 -6.71 0.72 3.94
CA VAL A 531 -7.74 -0.14 3.34
C VAL A 531 -8.76 -0.45 4.43
N LYS A 532 -10.05 -0.13 4.20
CA LYS A 532 -11.10 -0.41 5.18
C LYS A 532 -12.39 -0.93 4.55
N ARG A 533 -13.06 -1.88 5.21
CA ARG A 533 -14.36 -2.42 4.75
C ARG A 533 -14.31 -2.92 3.31
N CYS A 534 -13.25 -3.66 2.99
CA CYS A 534 -13.01 -4.21 1.67
C CYS A 534 -13.23 -5.72 1.65
N PHE A 535 -13.71 -6.23 0.52
CA PHE A 535 -13.90 -7.66 0.29
C PHE A 535 -13.10 -8.12 -0.93
N SER A 536 -12.50 -9.30 -0.85
CA SER A 536 -11.96 -9.99 -2.03
C SER A 536 -12.28 -11.47 -2.08
N SER A 537 -12.27 -12.05 -3.29
CA SER A 537 -12.35 -13.49 -3.47
C SER A 537 -11.33 -14.06 -4.45
N ASP A 538 -10.95 -15.32 -4.24
CA ASP A 538 -10.13 -16.13 -5.16
C ASP A 538 -8.75 -15.52 -5.47
N ALA A 539 -8.24 -14.78 -4.47
CA ALA A 539 -6.96 -14.11 -4.50
C ALA A 539 -5.78 -15.09 -4.50
N ARG A 540 -4.63 -14.60 -4.99
CA ARG A 540 -3.35 -15.16 -4.54
C ARG A 540 -2.97 -14.55 -3.21
N HIS A 541 -2.90 -13.23 -3.18
CA HIS A 541 -2.83 -12.50 -1.93
C HIS A 541 -3.87 -11.38 -1.91
N ASP A 542 -4.65 -11.34 -0.85
CA ASP A 542 -5.77 -10.43 -0.65
C ASP A 542 -5.31 -9.07 -0.10
N PHE A 543 -4.61 -9.04 1.05
CA PHE A 543 -4.19 -7.82 1.74
C PHE A 543 -2.67 -7.82 1.94
N ILE A 544 -1.95 -7.05 1.11
CA ILE A 544 -0.48 -7.13 1.09
C ILE A 544 0.22 -5.78 0.98
N THR A 545 1.50 -5.77 1.38
CA THR A 545 2.44 -4.69 1.05
C THR A 545 3.52 -5.16 0.07
N GLY A 546 4.15 -4.21 -0.63
CA GLY A 546 5.26 -4.50 -1.55
C GLY A 546 6.66 -4.40 -0.92
N SER A 547 7.68 -4.50 -1.77
CA SER A 547 9.09 -4.43 -1.39
C SER A 547 9.46 -3.02 -0.92
N ARG A 548 10.27 -2.89 0.14
CA ARG A 548 10.75 -1.61 0.69
C ARG A 548 9.62 -0.62 0.98
N THR A 549 8.49 -1.14 1.49
CA THR A 549 7.32 -0.31 1.82
C THR A 549 7.50 0.32 3.20
N SER A 550 7.47 1.65 3.25
CA SER A 550 7.52 2.42 4.50
C SER A 550 6.12 2.69 5.05
N GLY A 551 5.87 2.30 6.30
CA GLY A 551 4.61 2.59 6.97
C GLY A 551 4.55 3.98 7.65
N PRO A 552 3.49 4.23 8.45
CA PRO A 552 2.43 3.29 8.78
C PRO A 552 1.51 2.97 7.60
N ASN A 553 1.00 1.76 7.50
CA ASN A 553 -0.04 1.33 6.55
C ASN A 553 -1.04 0.44 7.29
N VAL A 554 -2.34 0.56 7.00
CA VAL A 554 -3.39 -0.13 7.75
C VAL A 554 -4.34 -0.85 6.80
N PHE A 555 -4.62 -2.12 7.13
CA PHE A 555 -5.78 -2.87 6.66
C PHE A 555 -6.71 -3.05 7.86
N VAL A 556 -7.97 -2.63 7.76
CA VAL A 556 -8.94 -2.73 8.85
C VAL A 556 -10.32 -3.21 8.38
N ASP A 557 -11.02 -4.00 9.18
CA ASP A 557 -12.41 -4.46 8.95
C ASP A 557 -12.64 -5.02 7.54
N SER A 558 -11.76 -5.90 7.06
CA SER A 558 -11.79 -6.37 5.66
C SER A 558 -11.71 -7.90 5.59
N GLU A 559 -12.28 -8.47 4.52
CA GLU A 559 -12.44 -9.91 4.37
C GLU A 559 -11.94 -10.42 3.01
N GLY A 560 -11.19 -11.52 3.04
CA GLY A 560 -10.71 -12.25 1.88
C GLY A 560 -11.19 -13.70 1.91
N LEU A 561 -11.88 -14.13 0.86
CA LEU A 561 -12.46 -15.47 0.74
C LEU A 561 -11.73 -16.32 -0.30
N ARG A 562 -11.38 -17.56 0.05
CA ARG A 562 -10.71 -18.53 -0.86
C ARG A 562 -9.38 -18.04 -1.45
N ALA A 563 -8.65 -17.19 -0.74
CA ALA A 563 -7.26 -16.90 -1.09
C ALA A 563 -6.43 -18.18 -1.03
N ASN A 564 -5.56 -18.44 -2.01
CA ASN A 564 -4.69 -19.63 -2.03
C ASN A 564 -3.29 -19.36 -1.43
N ASN A 565 -3.05 -18.15 -0.94
CA ASN A 565 -1.83 -17.77 -0.24
C ASN A 565 -2.14 -16.68 0.81
N ASP A 566 -1.11 -16.26 1.53
CA ASP A 566 -1.23 -15.42 2.72
C ASP A 566 -1.58 -13.95 2.46
N ALA A 567 -2.52 -13.42 3.26
CA ALA A 567 -2.50 -12.01 3.65
C ALA A 567 -1.24 -11.74 4.46
N GLY A 568 -0.59 -10.60 4.21
CA GLY A 568 0.64 -10.27 4.91
C GLY A 568 1.65 -9.48 4.10
N PRO A 569 2.75 -9.07 4.73
CA PRO A 569 3.89 -8.50 4.02
C PRO A 569 4.38 -9.43 2.91
N HIS A 570 4.23 -9.07 1.63
CA HIS A 570 4.50 -10.02 0.53
C HIS A 570 5.97 -10.03 0.08
N ASP A 571 6.54 -8.87 -0.21
CA ASP A 571 7.91 -8.71 -0.70
C ASP A 571 8.92 -8.33 0.40
N ARG A 572 10.19 -8.09 0.01
CA ARG A 572 11.29 -7.83 0.95
C ARG A 572 11.19 -6.47 1.65
N TRP A 573 11.20 -6.48 2.98
CA TRP A 573 11.37 -5.32 3.87
C TRP A 573 10.24 -4.28 3.83
N THR A 574 9.18 -4.56 4.57
CA THR A 574 8.11 -3.60 4.87
C THR A 574 8.09 -3.26 6.36
N THR A 575 7.64 -2.07 6.73
CA THR A 575 7.62 -1.63 8.13
C THR A 575 6.30 -0.96 8.49
N GLY A 576 5.86 -1.11 9.74
CA GLY A 576 4.66 -0.43 10.25
C GLY A 576 3.38 -0.80 9.53
N THR A 577 3.11 -2.08 9.29
CA THR A 577 1.80 -2.51 8.76
C THR A 577 0.90 -2.99 9.89
N LEU A 578 -0.32 -2.47 9.99
CA LEU A 578 -1.35 -2.96 10.92
C LEU A 578 -2.40 -3.75 10.14
N TYR A 579 -2.66 -4.99 10.57
CA TYR A 579 -3.82 -5.79 10.19
C TYR A 579 -4.76 -5.84 11.39
N ASP A 580 -5.92 -5.19 11.27
CA ASP A 580 -6.87 -4.99 12.38
C ASP A 580 -8.26 -5.48 11.98
N ASN A 581 -8.80 -6.48 12.69
CA ASN A 581 -10.08 -7.10 12.31
C ASN A 581 -10.13 -7.57 10.83
N ILE A 582 -9.05 -8.23 10.38
CA ILE A 582 -8.97 -8.86 9.06
C ILE A 582 -9.43 -10.31 9.13
N ARG A 583 -10.25 -10.72 8.18
CA ARG A 583 -10.61 -12.13 7.94
C ARG A 583 -9.98 -12.59 6.64
N SER A 584 -9.19 -13.65 6.68
CA SER A 584 -8.60 -14.24 5.46
C SER A 584 -8.47 -15.76 5.61
N ASN A 585 -8.22 -16.44 4.50
CA ASN A 585 -7.93 -17.88 4.50
C ASN A 585 -6.61 -18.18 5.22
N THR A 586 -5.60 -17.31 5.09
CA THR A 586 -4.35 -17.36 5.86
C THR A 586 -3.81 -15.95 6.08
N ILE A 587 -3.24 -15.66 7.26
CA ILE A 587 -2.58 -14.39 7.56
C ILE A 587 -1.19 -14.69 8.14
N ASN A 588 -0.14 -14.21 7.49
CA ASN A 588 1.25 -14.40 7.93
C ASN A 588 1.85 -13.11 8.50
N VAL A 589 1.84 -12.99 9.82
CA VAL A 589 2.59 -11.97 10.56
C VAL A 589 3.72 -12.65 11.33
N ARG A 590 4.95 -12.52 10.82
CA ARG A 590 6.12 -13.26 11.32
C ARG A 590 7.43 -12.49 11.13
N ASN A 591 8.48 -12.92 11.81
CA ASN A 591 9.83 -12.54 11.44
C ASN A 591 10.18 -13.22 10.12
N ARG A 592 10.28 -12.42 9.06
CA ARG A 592 10.51 -12.91 7.70
C ARG A 592 12.00 -13.09 7.35
N GLY A 593 12.93 -12.91 8.29
CA GLY A 593 14.37 -13.05 8.04
C GLY A 593 14.85 -12.20 6.87
N TRP A 594 15.43 -12.83 5.84
CA TRP A 594 15.83 -12.18 4.58
C TRP A 594 14.65 -11.71 3.71
N MET A 595 13.41 -12.05 4.06
CA MET A 595 12.22 -11.40 3.50
C MET A 595 11.79 -10.17 4.31
N GLY A 596 12.25 -10.00 5.55
CA GLY A 596 12.24 -8.76 6.34
C GLY A 596 10.91 -8.03 6.49
N SER A 597 10.42 -7.82 7.71
CA SER A 597 9.12 -7.14 7.86
C SER A 597 8.84 -6.69 9.30
N GLY A 598 8.09 -5.58 9.50
CA GLY A 598 7.51 -5.17 10.79
C GLY A 598 5.98 -4.96 10.70
N GLN A 599 5.20 -5.69 11.51
CA GLN A 599 3.74 -5.64 11.50
C GLN A 599 3.14 -5.64 12.92
N VAL A 600 1.85 -5.28 12.99
CA VAL A 600 0.96 -5.48 14.13
C VAL A 600 -0.26 -6.26 13.64
N LEU A 601 -0.66 -7.29 14.38
CA LEU A 601 -1.87 -8.08 14.13
C LEU A 601 -2.82 -7.88 15.31
N PHE A 602 -4.04 -7.42 15.05
CA PHE A 602 -5.02 -7.12 16.08
C PHE A 602 -6.38 -7.70 15.71
N LYS A 603 -6.99 -8.49 16.62
CA LYS A 603 -8.32 -9.11 16.49
C LYS A 603 -8.68 -9.66 15.09
N SER A 604 -7.69 -10.18 14.38
CA SER A 604 -7.86 -10.74 13.04
C SER A 604 -8.01 -12.27 13.15
N SER A 605 -8.83 -12.88 12.30
CA SER A 605 -9.16 -14.30 12.38
C SER A 605 -8.84 -15.04 11.09
N ILE A 606 -8.36 -16.27 11.20
CA ILE A 606 -8.08 -17.15 10.07
C ILE A 606 -9.24 -18.13 9.87
N GLY A 607 -9.73 -18.24 8.64
CA GLY A 607 -10.58 -19.35 8.23
C GLY A 607 -9.74 -20.61 8.02
N HIS A 608 -9.59 -21.44 9.07
CA HIS A 608 -8.95 -22.76 9.01
C HIS A 608 -7.48 -22.80 8.50
N GLN A 609 -6.52 -22.28 9.28
CA GLN A 609 -5.16 -22.82 9.44
C GLN A 609 -4.33 -21.92 10.36
N ASP A 610 -3.34 -22.49 11.04
CA ASP A 610 -2.55 -21.87 12.10
C ASP A 610 -1.90 -20.55 11.69
N VAL A 611 -1.87 -19.58 12.62
CA VAL A 611 -0.85 -18.53 12.57
C VAL A 611 0.48 -19.24 12.80
N ASP A 612 1.30 -19.39 11.76
CA ASP A 612 2.63 -19.97 11.92
C ASP A 612 3.53 -19.00 12.71
N PHE A 613 3.54 -19.16 14.03
CA PHE A 613 4.48 -18.50 14.94
C PHE A 613 5.83 -19.24 14.96
N GLU A 614 6.50 -19.39 13.82
CA GLU A 614 7.87 -19.92 13.83
C GLU A 614 8.90 -18.80 14.08
N GLY A 615 9.43 -18.74 15.31
CA GLY A 615 10.67 -18.02 15.65
C GLY A 615 10.56 -17.02 16.81
N SER A 616 11.56 -17.02 17.70
CA SER A 616 11.65 -16.21 18.94
C SER A 616 11.86 -14.70 18.74
N ASP A 617 11.64 -14.21 17.52
CA ASP A 617 12.27 -13.00 17.01
C ASP A 617 11.33 -12.17 16.11
N ALA A 618 10.04 -12.55 16.08
CA ALA A 618 8.98 -11.69 15.58
C ALA A 618 8.55 -10.75 16.71
N THR A 619 8.52 -9.44 16.45
CA THR A 619 7.69 -8.54 17.26
C THR A 619 6.25 -8.74 16.81
N VAL A 620 5.55 -9.61 17.51
CA VAL A 620 4.09 -9.71 17.47
C VAL A 620 3.59 -8.95 18.69
N ILE A 621 2.84 -7.86 18.48
CA ILE A 621 1.97 -7.36 19.53
C ILE A 621 0.67 -8.14 19.41
N GLY A 622 0.69 -9.34 19.96
CA GLY A 622 -0.50 -10.15 20.18
C GLY A 622 -1.12 -9.67 21.47
N ILE A 623 -2.41 -9.37 21.43
CA ILE A 623 -3.19 -9.30 22.65
C ILE A 623 -3.48 -10.75 23.07
N GLU A 624 -2.96 -11.16 24.21
CA GLU A 624 -3.55 -12.19 25.09
C GLU A 624 -4.08 -11.48 26.36
N PRO A 625 -4.99 -12.02 27.19
CA PRO A 625 -5.69 -13.32 27.17
C PRO A 625 -7.23 -13.16 27.05
N GLU A 626 -7.94 -14.29 26.98
CA GLU A 626 -9.39 -14.42 26.79
C GLU A 626 -10.28 -13.81 27.91
N ASP A 627 -9.71 -13.24 28.98
CA ASP A 627 -10.44 -12.94 30.22
C ASP A 627 -10.47 -11.46 30.69
N GLU A 628 -10.13 -10.47 29.85
CA GLU A 628 -10.32 -9.04 30.21
C GLU A 628 -11.60 -8.42 29.59
N PRO A 629 -12.56 -7.92 30.40
CA PRO A 629 -13.87 -7.44 29.90
C PRO A 629 -13.86 -6.15 29.05
N ARG A 630 -12.70 -5.58 28.66
CA ARG A 630 -12.64 -4.24 28.02
C ARG A 630 -11.53 -4.05 26.96
N MET A 631 -11.14 -5.09 26.22
CA MET A 631 -10.23 -4.93 25.08
C MET A 631 -10.91 -4.18 23.90
N PRO A 632 -10.26 -3.18 23.27
CA PRO A 632 -10.85 -2.44 22.14
C PRO A 632 -11.32 -3.35 21.01
N ARG A 633 -12.43 -3.04 20.34
CA ARG A 633 -12.90 -3.79 19.15
C ARG A 633 -11.93 -3.68 17.96
N SER A 634 -11.17 -2.59 17.88
CA SER A 634 -10.12 -2.34 16.89
C SER A 634 -9.07 -1.39 17.47
N LEU A 635 -7.79 -1.61 17.15
CA LEU A 635 -6.69 -0.72 17.53
C LEU A 635 -6.72 0.59 16.75
N TYR A 636 -6.87 0.51 15.42
CA TYR A 636 -6.90 1.67 14.53
C TYR A 636 -8.00 2.64 14.93
N TRP A 637 -9.23 2.14 15.10
CA TRP A 637 -10.37 2.98 15.47
C TRP A 637 -10.19 3.59 16.85
N SER A 638 -9.62 2.85 17.81
CA SER A 638 -9.32 3.37 19.15
C SER A 638 -8.32 4.51 19.13
N GLN A 639 -7.22 4.34 18.39
CA GLN A 639 -6.20 5.37 18.22
C GLN A 639 -6.78 6.59 17.48
N LEU A 640 -7.63 6.37 16.47
CA LEU A 640 -8.30 7.46 15.75
C LEU A 640 -9.20 8.26 16.67
N VAL A 641 -10.08 7.59 17.41
CA VAL A 641 -11.01 8.24 18.35
C VAL A 641 -10.23 9.01 19.41
N ALA A 642 -9.18 8.43 19.99
CA ALA A 642 -8.35 9.11 20.98
C ALA A 642 -7.69 10.37 20.40
N ARG A 643 -7.20 10.32 19.15
CA ARG A 643 -6.57 11.47 18.49
C ARG A 643 -7.54 12.59 18.16
N ILE A 644 -8.79 12.27 17.81
CA ILE A 644 -9.78 13.25 17.36
C ILE A 644 -10.86 13.54 18.41
N HIS A 645 -10.65 13.05 19.63
CA HIS A 645 -11.56 13.23 20.76
C HIS A 645 -11.97 14.71 20.88
N GLY A 646 -13.28 14.97 20.93
CA GLY A 646 -13.86 16.31 20.90
C GLY A 646 -14.43 16.77 19.55
N LYS A 647 -14.32 15.96 18.48
CA LYS A 647 -15.15 16.13 17.28
C LYS A 647 -16.60 15.70 17.54
N ASP A 648 -17.55 16.23 16.75
CA ASP A 648 -18.98 15.92 16.89
C ASP A 648 -19.30 14.44 16.58
N ALA A 649 -20.41 13.96 17.14
CA ALA A 649 -20.85 12.56 17.04
C ALA A 649 -21.07 12.10 15.60
N GLU A 650 -21.57 12.98 14.73
CA GLU A 650 -21.82 12.67 13.31
C GLU A 650 -20.50 12.49 12.54
N THR A 651 -19.46 13.28 12.86
CA THR A 651 -18.11 13.08 12.33
C THR A 651 -17.52 11.75 12.80
N MET A 652 -17.75 11.37 14.06
CA MET A 652 -17.32 10.07 14.57
C MET A 652 -18.01 8.93 13.82
N GLU A 653 -19.33 9.02 13.62
CA GLU A 653 -20.13 8.04 12.88
C GLU A 653 -19.71 7.94 11.41
N ALA A 654 -19.46 9.06 10.72
CA ALA A 654 -19.01 9.06 9.34
C ALA A 654 -17.62 8.42 9.15
N LEU A 655 -16.75 8.55 10.16
CA LEU A 655 -15.39 8.01 10.12
C LEU A 655 -15.37 6.52 10.44
N VAL A 656 -15.99 6.14 11.55
CA VAL A 656 -15.98 4.79 12.14
C VAL A 656 -17.05 3.89 11.49
N GLY A 657 -18.07 4.47 10.85
CA GLY A 657 -19.31 3.78 10.50
C GLY A 657 -20.31 3.85 11.66
N ALA A 658 -21.61 3.80 11.36
CA ALA A 658 -22.63 3.56 12.37
C ALA A 658 -22.32 2.20 13.02
N SER A 659 -21.98 2.25 14.32
CA SER A 659 -21.58 1.09 15.12
C SER A 659 -22.71 0.13 15.40
#